data_AF-A0A9E1ML80-F1
#
_entry.id   AF-A0A9E1ML80-F1
#
_cell.length_a   1.000
_cell.length_b   1.000
_cell.length_c   1.000
_cell.angle_alpha   90.00
_cell.angle_beta   90.00
_cell.angle_gamma   90.00
#
_symmetry.space_group_name_H-M   'P 1'
#
loop_
_entity.id
_entity.type
_entity.pdbx_description
1 polymer ?
#
loop_
_entity_poly.entity_id
_entity_poly.type
_entity_poly.pdbx_seq_one_letter_code
_entity_poly.pdbx_strand_id
1 'polypeptide(L)'
;MQWKKKISGVIAAAMLVGNLPAAFAWEAPEVSVWQQASRDGVKARFFVGSDTHFGRSGAETKVANALAAFHQVDPNATGVLVVGDLTDGGGEAQYDLMMKTINESALGAAGKVQLSMGNHDHYSGSTSRFENKTGQKASQVLYYDESGKATDAPGDTLAATVVKLNPSISGNNYTNDYNMLKTALETANAKDNAAPVIVMGHHGIKNTAYVTNEWYGNYGEGTDKDMVALMQQYPQAIHISGHSHSTLEDARSIYQDDGFTAIQDSTIGAYFENESGKVDPNSGNASTYPEDSDYSSQALRIDVLDDNTVKIYRMDLTEGAYMYEDEPWTFSSSDMPYTSDRADSSNAPSFDEGAEVTVEDVSGTSMVVKFPAAKEASEKNADMIHEYQITLTDEEGAETVRKVFADYYKADRKENWSVKIKDLKAETTYSVKVKAVTSFDKASNEIAAAEDVTTGEGYKPVYPAQAILDVDFSQNKTGEDAKGHKMTVYGEPQFSKDSTIGRTVASFDGEDDGLRYDMSTSDYEKLTQNFTIELYYMPRDTKNNNPMGNTQSSGFCFEQAGGTNTLQFWSHIGGDYKKPAAQVEKDAWNHVVGTYDGQNVKMYINGELKDTVAATGSLKEPPHYLFLGGDTSSDGELEFQANCKIALARVYTGTMTAEDVQTAYEAASAKPETSSVEVEVLGEDHVQLEDGTVPFRFAMQNMERVAAATLNFEVQDKTLVKDGKITGLNGFKALDGVKWTEEGDTLKGSLTLSYLTEGGLTKEDLLDIARLTFTATGKTGTAAVTLTGVEVAGYDEDGEPVFLTSDITAGTAQTLISSKYDLNGDDKVDLLDIAYAQKYYQRTTASADWAQAARCDVTGDGAVDLEDLISILHAYAA
;
A
#
# COMPACT_ATOMS: atom_id res chain seq x y z
N MET A 1 -17.04 18.93 -41.73
CA MET A 1 -15.82 19.74 -41.51
C MET A 1 -14.67 18.79 -41.18
N GLN A 2 -13.68 18.66 -42.07
CA GLN A 2 -12.69 17.55 -42.10
C GLN A 2 -11.24 18.02 -41.84
N TRP A 3 -11.02 19.04 -41.00
CA TRP A 3 -9.69 19.68 -40.92
C TRP A 3 -9.23 20.03 -39.50
N LYS A 4 -9.17 19.04 -38.58
CA LYS A 4 -8.41 19.11 -37.31
C LYS A 4 -7.95 17.75 -36.74
N LYS A 5 -7.58 16.77 -37.57
CA LYS A 5 -6.81 15.59 -37.11
C LYS A 5 -5.48 15.54 -37.85
N LYS A 6 -4.39 15.90 -37.16
CA LYS A 6 -2.97 15.52 -37.37
C LYS A 6 -2.05 16.58 -36.78
N ILE A 7 -1.67 16.44 -35.51
CA ILE A 7 -0.28 16.53 -35.02
C ILE A 7 -0.22 15.68 -33.73
N SER A 8 0.02 14.38 -33.89
CA SER A 8 0.55 13.52 -32.82
C SER A 8 1.82 12.90 -33.38
N GLY A 9 2.97 13.26 -32.83
CA GLY A 9 4.26 12.77 -33.30
C GLY A 9 5.41 13.54 -32.68
N VAL A 10 6.02 12.90 -31.68
CA VAL A 10 7.28 13.26 -31.01
C VAL A 10 7.16 14.32 -29.91
N ILE A 11 7.02 13.85 -28.66
CA ILE A 11 7.98 14.07 -27.56
C ILE A 11 7.68 12.99 -26.51
N ALA A 12 8.55 12.00 -26.43
CA ALA A 12 8.77 11.24 -25.21
C ALA A 12 9.65 12.08 -24.27
N ALA A 13 9.46 11.88 -22.97
CA ALA A 13 10.24 12.42 -21.85
C ALA A 13 9.95 13.87 -21.43
N ALA A 14 8.97 14.02 -20.53
CA ALA A 14 9.08 14.90 -19.36
C ALA A 14 8.04 14.46 -18.31
N MET A 15 8.50 13.74 -17.29
CA MET A 15 7.80 13.64 -16.01
C MET A 15 7.75 15.04 -15.40
N LEU A 16 6.55 15.54 -15.09
CA LEU A 16 6.36 16.71 -14.25
C LEU A 16 5.02 16.58 -13.51
N VAL A 17 5.15 16.32 -12.21
CA VAL A 17 4.29 16.76 -11.10
C VAL A 17 2.84 17.07 -11.48
N GLY A 18 1.97 16.09 -11.32
CA GLY A 18 0.52 16.29 -11.39
C GLY A 18 -0.05 16.37 -9.98
N ASN A 19 -0.39 17.58 -9.54
CA ASN A 19 -1.57 17.74 -8.70
C ASN A 19 -2.69 16.93 -9.36
N LEU A 20 -3.37 16.07 -8.59
CA LEU A 20 -4.66 15.53 -9.01
C LEU A 20 -5.47 16.72 -9.57
N PRO A 21 -5.87 16.69 -10.85
CA PRO A 21 -6.77 17.73 -11.32
C PRO A 21 -8.00 17.63 -10.43
N ALA A 22 -8.40 18.76 -9.83
CA ALA A 22 -9.78 18.92 -9.41
C ALA A 22 -10.63 18.38 -10.56
N ALA A 23 -11.54 17.44 -10.28
CA ALA A 23 -12.44 16.87 -11.27
C ALA A 23 -12.85 17.98 -12.21
N PHE A 24 -12.42 17.90 -13.48
CA PHE A 24 -12.67 18.96 -14.45
C PHE A 24 -14.18 19.19 -14.43
N ALA A 25 -14.59 20.40 -14.05
CA ALA A 25 -16.01 20.74 -14.07
C ALA A 25 -16.50 20.51 -15.51
N TRP A 26 -17.61 19.79 -15.67
CA TRP A 26 -18.24 19.61 -16.98
C TRP A 26 -18.37 20.98 -17.67
N GLU A 27 -17.81 21.10 -18.87
CA GLU A 27 -17.93 22.30 -19.70
C GLU A 27 -18.94 22.03 -20.82
N ALA A 28 -19.94 22.89 -20.94
CA ALA A 28 -20.93 22.78 -22.01
C ALA A 28 -20.27 22.98 -23.38
N PRO A 29 -20.61 22.17 -24.40
CA PRO A 29 -20.17 22.42 -25.77
C PRO A 29 -20.71 23.77 -26.26
N GLU A 30 -20.06 24.38 -27.24
CA GLU A 30 -20.61 25.59 -27.86
C GLU A 30 -21.98 25.28 -28.48
N VAL A 31 -23.04 25.94 -28.01
CA VAL A 31 -24.41 25.71 -28.50
C VAL A 31 -24.50 25.90 -30.04
N SER A 32 -23.62 26.73 -30.61
CA SER A 32 -23.45 27.02 -32.05
C SER A 32 -23.27 25.78 -32.95
N VAL A 33 -22.95 24.62 -32.38
CA VAL A 33 -22.79 23.35 -33.12
C VAL A 33 -24.11 22.76 -33.63
N TRP A 34 -25.24 23.02 -32.97
CA TRP A 34 -26.54 22.47 -33.38
C TRP A 34 -27.09 23.16 -34.63
N GLN A 35 -27.54 22.39 -35.62
CA GLN A 35 -28.17 22.95 -36.82
C GLN A 35 -29.68 23.02 -36.66
N GLN A 36 -30.28 24.08 -37.22
CA GLN A 36 -31.73 24.19 -37.26
C GLN A 36 -32.31 23.07 -38.13
N ALA A 37 -33.20 22.27 -37.55
CA ALA A 37 -33.78 21.13 -38.23
C ALA A 37 -34.96 21.57 -39.13
N SER A 38 -35.04 21.02 -40.34
CA SER A 38 -36.13 21.33 -41.27
C SER A 38 -37.50 21.03 -40.66
N ARG A 39 -38.49 21.86 -40.99
CA ARG A 39 -39.91 21.63 -40.67
C ARG A 39 -40.71 21.11 -41.85
N ASP A 40 -40.06 20.85 -42.99
CA ASP A 40 -40.73 20.30 -44.17
C ASP A 40 -41.30 18.92 -43.83
N GLY A 41 -42.63 18.77 -43.92
CA GLY A 41 -43.34 17.54 -43.60
C GLY A 41 -43.46 17.21 -42.10
N VAL A 42 -43.15 18.16 -41.20
CA VAL A 42 -43.22 17.99 -39.74
C VAL A 42 -44.32 18.88 -39.16
N LYS A 43 -45.42 18.27 -38.69
CA LYS A 43 -46.54 19.00 -38.09
C LYS A 43 -46.37 19.29 -36.60
N ALA A 44 -45.59 18.49 -35.88
CA ALA A 44 -45.21 18.78 -34.50
C ALA A 44 -43.78 18.31 -34.20
N ARG A 45 -43.07 19.07 -33.37
CA ARG A 45 -41.73 18.73 -32.88
C ARG A 45 -41.65 18.94 -31.37
N PHE A 46 -41.34 17.89 -30.63
CA PHE A 46 -41.11 17.94 -29.19
C PHE A 46 -39.66 17.67 -28.87
N PHE A 47 -39.15 18.31 -27.82
CA PHE A 47 -37.93 17.87 -27.16
C PHE A 47 -38.32 17.19 -25.85
N VAL A 48 -37.69 16.07 -25.52
CA VAL A 48 -37.95 15.33 -24.29
C VAL A 48 -36.65 15.15 -23.53
N GLY A 49 -36.70 15.34 -22.22
CA GLY A 49 -35.59 15.13 -21.32
C GLY A 49 -36.09 14.71 -19.95
N SER A 50 -35.22 14.20 -19.10
CA SER A 50 -35.59 13.82 -17.73
C SER A 50 -34.45 14.07 -16.75
N ASP A 51 -34.73 13.88 -15.46
CA ASP A 51 -33.74 13.77 -14.39
C ASP A 51 -32.82 14.99 -14.37
N THR A 52 -33.43 16.16 -14.20
CA THR A 52 -32.71 17.44 -14.21
C THR A 52 -32.01 17.71 -12.88
N HIS A 53 -32.46 17.12 -11.78
CA HIS A 53 -31.82 17.12 -10.46
C HIS A 53 -31.29 18.48 -10.00
N PHE A 54 -32.10 19.55 -10.12
CA PHE A 54 -31.73 20.86 -9.58
C PHE A 54 -31.39 20.73 -8.09
N GLY A 55 -30.15 21.10 -7.72
CA GLY A 55 -29.56 20.83 -6.42
C GLY A 55 -28.24 20.06 -6.49
N ARG A 56 -28.02 19.28 -7.56
CA ARG A 56 -26.72 18.67 -7.87
C ARG A 56 -25.77 19.69 -8.49
N SER A 57 -24.47 19.44 -8.34
CA SER A 57 -23.43 20.22 -9.01
C SER A 57 -23.55 20.07 -10.53
N GLY A 58 -23.46 21.17 -11.28
CA GLY A 58 -23.52 21.18 -12.75
C GLY A 58 -24.90 21.02 -13.39
N ALA A 59 -25.91 20.56 -12.65
CA ALA A 59 -27.27 20.33 -13.15
C ALA A 59 -27.90 21.55 -13.84
N GLU A 60 -27.84 22.72 -13.20
CA GLU A 60 -28.36 23.98 -13.76
C GLU A 60 -27.74 24.30 -15.12
N THR A 61 -26.41 24.13 -15.23
CA THR A 61 -25.67 24.42 -16.46
C THR A 61 -26.04 23.43 -17.58
N LYS A 62 -26.15 22.14 -17.27
CA LYS A 62 -26.58 21.11 -18.22
C LYS A 62 -28.00 21.38 -18.75
N VAL A 63 -28.93 21.74 -17.87
CA VAL A 63 -30.32 22.06 -18.26
C VAL A 63 -30.39 23.35 -19.07
N ALA A 64 -29.64 24.39 -18.70
CA ALA A 64 -29.57 25.63 -19.48
C ALA A 64 -29.01 25.36 -20.89
N ASN A 65 -27.96 24.53 -21.00
CA ASN A 65 -27.40 24.10 -22.28
C ASN A 65 -28.43 23.32 -23.11
N ALA A 66 -29.15 22.37 -22.51
CA ALA A 66 -30.20 21.60 -23.18
C ALA A 66 -31.27 22.51 -23.78
N LEU A 67 -31.81 23.45 -23.00
CA LEU A 67 -32.84 24.40 -23.46
C LEU A 67 -32.34 25.32 -24.58
N ALA A 68 -31.07 25.73 -24.53
CA ALA A 68 -30.45 26.51 -25.59
C ALA A 68 -30.27 25.69 -26.87
N ALA A 69 -29.81 24.44 -26.76
CA ALA A 69 -29.69 23.50 -27.88
C ALA A 69 -31.06 23.24 -28.54
N PHE A 70 -32.09 22.95 -27.74
CA PHE A 70 -33.45 22.76 -28.24
C PHE A 70 -33.96 23.98 -29.00
N HIS A 71 -33.74 25.19 -28.46
CA HIS A 71 -34.12 26.42 -29.13
C HIS A 71 -33.36 26.63 -30.44
N GLN A 72 -32.08 26.29 -30.49
CA GLN A 72 -31.28 26.42 -31.71
C GLN A 72 -31.70 25.42 -32.80
N VAL A 73 -32.02 24.18 -32.41
CA VAL A 73 -32.55 23.17 -33.34
C VAL A 73 -33.92 23.58 -33.87
N ASP A 74 -34.81 24.09 -33.01
CA ASP A 74 -36.10 24.61 -33.44
C ASP A 74 -36.67 25.69 -32.50
N PRO A 75 -36.58 26.98 -32.91
CA PRO A 75 -37.13 28.09 -32.14
C PRO A 75 -38.65 28.01 -31.95
N ASN A 76 -39.36 27.27 -32.81
CA ASN A 76 -40.81 27.16 -32.84
C ASN A 76 -41.30 25.81 -32.31
N ALA A 77 -40.45 25.07 -31.57
CA ALA A 77 -40.79 23.75 -31.02
C ALA A 77 -42.21 23.71 -30.44
N THR A 78 -42.92 22.62 -30.71
CA THR A 78 -44.29 22.40 -30.24
C THR A 78 -44.33 22.37 -28.71
N GLY A 79 -43.38 21.69 -28.08
CA GLY A 79 -43.19 21.68 -26.63
C GLY A 79 -41.84 21.08 -26.22
N VAL A 80 -41.46 21.33 -24.97
CA VAL A 80 -40.36 20.65 -24.29
C VAL A 80 -40.98 19.86 -23.12
N LEU A 81 -40.78 18.56 -23.07
CA LEU A 81 -41.38 17.67 -22.09
C LEU A 81 -40.29 17.20 -21.12
N VAL A 82 -40.41 17.51 -19.83
CA VAL A 82 -39.45 17.10 -18.80
C VAL A 82 -40.07 16.03 -17.91
N VAL A 83 -39.51 14.82 -17.91
CA VAL A 83 -40.16 13.59 -17.43
C VAL A 83 -39.76 13.21 -16.00
N GLY A 84 -39.85 14.14 -15.05
CA GLY A 84 -39.63 13.87 -13.63
C GLY A 84 -38.19 14.07 -13.15
N ASP A 85 -38.00 13.83 -11.85
CA ASP A 85 -36.84 14.17 -11.03
C ASP A 85 -36.29 15.56 -11.36
N LEU A 86 -37.21 16.50 -11.24
CA LEU A 86 -36.99 17.91 -11.57
C LEU A 86 -36.04 18.58 -10.57
N THR A 87 -36.02 18.08 -9.35
CA THR A 87 -35.20 18.57 -8.26
C THR A 87 -34.51 17.39 -7.59
N ASP A 88 -33.35 17.60 -6.98
CA ASP A 88 -32.61 16.51 -6.33
C ASP A 88 -33.25 16.07 -5.01
N GLY A 89 -34.17 16.84 -4.42
CA GLY A 89 -34.85 16.44 -3.19
C GLY A 89 -36.18 17.14 -2.88
N GLY A 90 -36.79 17.84 -3.85
CA GLY A 90 -38.10 18.48 -3.68
C GLY A 90 -38.08 19.81 -2.89
N GLY A 91 -36.90 20.38 -2.66
CA GLY A 91 -36.73 21.58 -1.83
C GLY A 91 -37.19 22.88 -2.52
N GLU A 92 -37.64 23.88 -1.74
CA GLU A 92 -38.12 25.16 -2.31
C GLU A 92 -37.08 25.88 -3.16
N ALA A 93 -35.84 25.98 -2.67
CA ALA A 93 -34.76 26.66 -3.38
C ALA A 93 -34.39 25.95 -4.69
N GLN A 94 -34.54 24.62 -4.75
CA GLN A 94 -34.30 23.83 -5.98
C GLN A 94 -35.37 24.14 -7.03
N TYR A 95 -36.64 24.21 -6.63
CA TYR A 95 -37.74 24.65 -7.50
C TYR A 95 -37.58 26.10 -7.97
N ASP A 96 -37.15 26.99 -7.08
CA ASP A 96 -36.92 28.40 -7.43
C ASP A 96 -35.79 28.54 -8.46
N LEU A 97 -34.70 27.78 -8.28
CA LEU A 97 -33.61 27.74 -9.24
C LEU A 97 -34.05 27.16 -10.58
N MET A 98 -34.72 26.00 -10.57
CA MET A 98 -35.25 25.36 -11.78
C MET A 98 -36.14 26.32 -12.57
N MET A 99 -37.13 26.93 -11.91
CA MET A 99 -38.06 27.83 -12.59
C MET A 99 -37.37 29.10 -13.08
N LYS A 100 -36.35 29.61 -12.37
CA LYS A 100 -35.51 30.70 -12.87
C LYS A 100 -34.82 30.30 -14.18
N THR A 101 -34.09 29.18 -14.19
CA THR A 101 -33.36 28.69 -15.37
C THR A 101 -34.29 28.45 -16.56
N ILE A 102 -35.46 27.83 -16.33
CA ILE A 102 -36.46 27.60 -17.36
C ILE A 102 -37.00 28.93 -17.91
N ASN A 103 -37.42 29.85 -17.04
CA ASN A 103 -38.02 31.12 -17.45
C ASN A 103 -37.05 32.06 -18.15
N GLU A 104 -35.74 31.93 -17.89
CA GLU A 104 -34.69 32.67 -18.59
C GLU A 104 -34.39 32.10 -19.99
N SER A 105 -34.74 30.85 -20.26
CA SER A 105 -34.62 30.24 -21.59
C SER A 105 -35.70 30.73 -22.57
N ALA A 106 -35.39 30.78 -23.87
CA ALA A 106 -36.33 31.24 -24.89
C ALA A 106 -37.60 30.38 -24.98
N LEU A 107 -37.46 29.05 -24.88
CA LEU A 107 -38.60 28.12 -24.94
C LEU A 107 -39.43 28.15 -23.64
N GLY A 108 -38.80 28.32 -22.48
CA GLY A 108 -39.51 28.48 -21.22
C GLY A 108 -40.26 29.81 -21.14
N ALA A 109 -39.64 30.92 -21.55
CA ALA A 109 -40.29 32.23 -21.65
C ALA A 109 -41.50 32.22 -22.62
N ALA A 110 -41.46 31.38 -23.66
CA ALA A 110 -42.57 31.15 -24.58
C ALA A 110 -43.65 30.20 -24.03
N GLY A 111 -43.50 29.69 -22.80
CA GLY A 111 -44.45 28.77 -22.16
C GLY A 111 -44.48 27.37 -22.76
N LYS A 112 -43.40 26.94 -23.43
CA LYS A 112 -43.34 25.65 -24.14
C LYS A 112 -42.95 24.46 -23.27
N VAL A 113 -42.41 24.69 -22.08
CA VAL A 113 -41.91 23.63 -21.19
C VAL A 113 -43.04 23.03 -20.34
N GLN A 114 -43.24 21.71 -20.44
CA GLN A 114 -44.17 20.92 -19.65
C GLN A 114 -43.41 20.00 -18.71
N LEU A 115 -43.74 20.04 -17.43
CA LEU A 115 -43.00 19.35 -16.37
C LEU A 115 -43.84 18.23 -15.76
N SER A 116 -43.33 17.01 -15.70
CA SER A 116 -43.89 15.91 -14.89
C SER A 116 -43.09 15.73 -13.61
N MET A 117 -43.69 15.19 -12.55
CA MET A 117 -43.02 14.93 -11.28
C MET A 117 -42.36 13.55 -11.27
N GLY A 118 -41.18 13.43 -10.63
CA GLY A 118 -40.57 12.15 -10.28
C GLY A 118 -40.60 11.84 -8.78
N ASN A 119 -39.84 10.84 -8.34
CA ASN A 119 -39.78 10.46 -6.93
C ASN A 119 -39.00 11.46 -6.08
N HIS A 120 -37.90 12.06 -6.60
CA HIS A 120 -37.13 13.05 -5.84
C HIS A 120 -37.95 14.30 -5.52
N ASP A 121 -38.91 14.64 -6.39
CA ASP A 121 -39.85 15.74 -6.18
C ASP A 121 -40.80 15.52 -4.99
N HIS A 122 -40.97 14.28 -4.54
CA HIS A 122 -41.80 13.91 -3.39
C HIS A 122 -41.01 13.71 -2.09
N TYR A 123 -39.67 13.76 -2.09
CA TYR A 123 -38.85 13.53 -0.89
C TYR A 123 -39.13 14.56 0.21
N SER A 124 -38.83 15.84 -0.04
CA SER A 124 -39.23 16.96 0.84
C SER A 124 -40.30 17.86 0.19
N GLY A 125 -40.67 17.54 -1.06
CA GLY A 125 -41.65 18.25 -1.84
C GLY A 125 -43.07 17.71 -1.65
N SER A 126 -44.00 18.25 -2.44
CA SER A 126 -45.39 17.80 -2.50
C SER A 126 -45.99 18.21 -3.84
N THR A 127 -47.05 17.52 -4.26
CA THR A 127 -47.83 17.92 -5.44
C THR A 127 -48.22 19.40 -5.38
N SER A 128 -48.68 19.89 -4.22
CA SER A 128 -49.05 21.30 -4.07
C SER A 128 -47.86 22.25 -4.21
N ARG A 129 -46.64 21.86 -3.78
CA ARG A 129 -45.44 22.67 -3.98
C ARG A 129 -45.13 22.76 -5.48
N PHE A 130 -45.11 21.63 -6.17
CA PHE A 130 -44.91 21.57 -7.61
C PHE A 130 -45.91 22.48 -8.34
N GLU A 131 -47.20 22.34 -8.05
CA GLU A 131 -48.26 23.13 -8.71
C GLU A 131 -48.13 24.63 -8.41
N ASN A 132 -47.81 25.00 -7.17
CA ASN A 132 -47.65 26.41 -6.79
C ASN A 132 -46.39 27.05 -7.39
N LYS A 133 -45.28 26.32 -7.47
CA LYS A 133 -43.99 26.85 -7.98
C LYS A 133 -43.96 26.91 -9.50
N THR A 134 -44.55 25.91 -10.16
CA THR A 134 -44.51 25.80 -11.64
C THR A 134 -45.73 26.41 -12.32
N GLY A 135 -46.86 26.54 -11.62
CA GLY A 135 -48.15 26.90 -12.21
C GLY A 135 -48.77 25.80 -13.08
N GLN A 136 -48.18 24.60 -13.12
CA GLN A 136 -48.66 23.46 -13.91
C GLN A 136 -49.30 22.42 -13.01
N LYS A 137 -50.28 21.68 -13.54
CA LYS A 137 -50.87 20.54 -12.84
C LYS A 137 -49.92 19.33 -12.91
N ALA A 138 -49.84 18.56 -11.83
CA ALA A 138 -49.01 17.36 -11.79
C ALA A 138 -49.57 16.24 -12.69
N SER A 139 -50.89 16.03 -12.64
CA SER A 139 -51.63 15.13 -13.55
C SER A 139 -52.46 15.95 -14.53
N GLN A 140 -52.20 15.83 -15.83
CA GLN A 140 -52.89 16.62 -16.85
C GLN A 140 -52.86 15.96 -18.24
N VAL A 141 -53.88 16.22 -19.05
CA VAL A 141 -53.93 15.89 -20.47
C VAL A 141 -53.89 17.18 -21.28
N LEU A 142 -53.00 17.24 -22.27
CA LEU A 142 -52.81 18.37 -23.17
C LEU A 142 -52.95 17.89 -24.61
N TYR A 143 -53.87 18.51 -25.36
CA TYR A 143 -54.05 18.25 -26.79
C TYR A 143 -53.36 19.35 -27.59
N TYR A 144 -52.45 18.97 -28.48
CA TYR A 144 -51.72 19.89 -29.33
C TYR A 144 -52.31 19.89 -30.75
N ASP A 145 -52.56 21.09 -31.27
CA ASP A 145 -52.83 21.29 -32.69
C ASP A 145 -51.53 21.55 -33.49
N GLU A 146 -51.64 21.66 -34.81
CA GLU A 146 -50.50 21.90 -35.71
C GLU A 146 -49.88 23.30 -35.54
N SER A 147 -50.56 24.23 -34.87
CA SER A 147 -49.96 25.53 -34.49
C SER A 147 -49.05 25.42 -33.25
N GLY A 148 -49.02 24.24 -32.63
CA GLY A 148 -48.30 23.96 -31.41
C GLY A 148 -48.93 24.59 -30.17
N LYS A 149 -50.24 24.82 -30.20
CA LYS A 149 -51.02 25.28 -29.06
C LYS A 149 -51.55 24.08 -28.27
N ALA A 150 -51.30 24.07 -26.96
CA ALA A 150 -51.83 23.08 -26.03
C ALA A 150 -53.19 23.53 -25.46
N THR A 151 -54.17 22.62 -25.40
CA THR A 151 -55.49 22.85 -24.80
C THR A 151 -55.95 21.64 -23.96
N ASP A 152 -56.89 21.86 -23.03
CA ASP A 152 -57.46 20.79 -22.18
C ASP A 152 -58.50 19.90 -22.92
N ALA A 153 -58.82 20.23 -24.17
CA ALA A 153 -59.72 19.46 -25.04
C ALA A 153 -59.19 19.47 -26.49
N PRO A 154 -59.42 18.41 -27.29
CA PRO A 154 -58.95 18.35 -28.67
C PRO A 154 -59.68 19.37 -29.55
N GLY A 155 -58.92 20.09 -30.38
CA GLY A 155 -59.45 20.99 -31.41
C GLY A 155 -59.95 20.25 -32.66
N ASP A 156 -60.10 20.97 -33.77
CA ASP A 156 -60.50 20.37 -35.07
C ASP A 156 -59.41 19.50 -35.68
N THR A 157 -58.14 19.86 -35.47
CA THR A 157 -56.94 19.11 -35.85
C THR A 157 -56.19 18.63 -34.61
N LEU A 158 -55.63 17.42 -34.65
CA LEU A 158 -54.81 16.86 -33.57
C LEU A 158 -53.43 16.49 -34.11
N ALA A 159 -52.39 17.15 -33.60
CA ALA A 159 -51.01 16.85 -33.95
C ALA A 159 -50.41 15.83 -32.97
N ALA A 160 -50.69 15.96 -31.67
CA ALA A 160 -50.31 15.00 -30.63
C ALA A 160 -51.15 15.21 -29.37
N THR A 161 -51.24 14.19 -28.52
CA THR A 161 -51.74 14.31 -27.14
C THR A 161 -50.60 14.05 -26.16
N VAL A 162 -50.47 14.84 -25.11
CA VAL A 162 -49.51 14.63 -24.03
C VAL A 162 -50.28 14.35 -22.73
N VAL A 163 -49.98 13.24 -22.07
CA VAL A 163 -50.55 12.84 -20.79
C VAL A 163 -49.45 12.85 -19.74
N LYS A 164 -49.59 13.71 -18.74
CA LYS A 164 -48.68 13.81 -17.60
C LYS A 164 -49.21 12.94 -16.47
N LEU A 165 -48.47 11.90 -16.10
CA LEU A 165 -48.81 11.05 -14.96
C LEU A 165 -48.03 11.50 -13.73
N ASN A 166 -48.70 11.57 -12.59
CA ASN A 166 -48.07 11.86 -11.31
C ASN A 166 -47.93 10.58 -10.50
N PRO A 167 -46.72 10.21 -10.05
CA PRO A 167 -46.59 9.13 -9.10
C PRO A 167 -47.28 9.47 -7.77
N SER A 168 -47.77 8.45 -7.09
CA SER A 168 -48.26 8.59 -5.71
C SER A 168 -47.17 9.09 -4.78
N ILE A 169 -47.51 9.50 -3.55
CA ILE A 169 -46.52 10.00 -2.58
C ILE A 169 -45.39 8.99 -2.25
N SER A 170 -45.60 7.70 -2.53
CA SER A 170 -44.54 6.68 -2.44
C SER A 170 -43.48 6.79 -3.55
N GLY A 171 -43.66 7.69 -4.52
CA GLY A 171 -42.73 7.99 -5.60
C GLY A 171 -42.89 7.14 -6.86
N ASN A 172 -43.55 5.97 -6.81
CA ASN A 172 -43.44 4.96 -7.88
C ASN A 172 -44.75 4.32 -8.37
N ASN A 173 -45.93 4.79 -7.95
CA ASN A 173 -47.22 4.17 -8.32
C ASN A 173 -48.13 5.15 -9.08
N TYR A 174 -48.57 4.77 -10.28
CA TYR A 174 -49.33 5.64 -11.21
C TYR A 174 -50.83 5.32 -11.30
N THR A 175 -51.31 4.29 -10.60
CA THR A 175 -52.70 3.80 -10.73
C THR A 175 -53.79 4.81 -10.31
N ASN A 176 -53.43 5.91 -9.63
CA ASN A 176 -54.35 7.00 -9.35
C ASN A 176 -54.82 7.72 -10.62
N ASP A 177 -53.98 7.75 -11.65
CA ASP A 177 -54.22 8.46 -12.91
C ASP A 177 -54.87 7.57 -13.99
N TYR A 178 -55.16 6.30 -13.69
CA TYR A 178 -55.74 5.33 -14.64
C TYR A 178 -56.96 5.87 -15.40
N ASN A 179 -57.94 6.46 -14.69
CA ASN A 179 -59.16 6.96 -15.33
C ASN A 179 -58.89 8.18 -16.24
N MET A 180 -57.92 9.01 -15.88
CA MET A 180 -57.50 10.14 -16.70
C MET A 180 -56.82 9.64 -17.98
N LEU A 181 -55.88 8.70 -17.85
CA LEU A 181 -55.21 8.08 -18.99
C LEU A 181 -56.22 7.40 -19.91
N LYS A 182 -57.14 6.61 -19.35
CA LYS A 182 -58.21 5.94 -20.12
C LYS A 182 -59.02 6.94 -20.93
N THR A 183 -59.49 8.02 -20.29
CA THR A 183 -60.28 9.06 -20.95
C THR A 183 -59.47 9.74 -22.06
N ALA A 184 -58.18 10.00 -21.82
CA ALA A 184 -57.28 10.60 -22.80
C ALA A 184 -57.09 9.71 -24.04
N LEU A 185 -56.81 8.42 -23.84
CA LEU A 185 -56.65 7.44 -24.91
C LEU A 185 -57.93 7.27 -25.73
N GLU A 186 -59.09 7.11 -25.07
CA GLU A 186 -60.39 7.02 -25.74
C GLU A 186 -60.69 8.28 -26.57
N THR A 187 -60.43 9.46 -25.99
CA THR A 187 -60.69 10.76 -26.64
C THR A 187 -59.76 11.00 -27.83
N ALA A 188 -58.45 10.78 -27.66
CA ALA A 188 -57.47 10.94 -28.73
C ALA A 188 -57.75 9.95 -29.86
N ASN A 189 -58.00 8.68 -29.55
CA ASN A 189 -58.30 7.64 -30.54
C ASN A 189 -59.57 7.93 -31.34
N ALA A 190 -60.62 8.45 -30.70
CA ALA A 190 -61.84 8.87 -31.39
C ALA A 190 -61.62 10.08 -32.31
N LYS A 191 -60.64 10.95 -31.98
CA LYS A 191 -60.32 12.15 -32.75
C LYS A 191 -59.41 11.85 -33.95
N ASP A 192 -58.31 11.16 -33.71
CA ASP A 192 -57.36 10.68 -34.70
C ASP A 192 -56.61 9.48 -34.07
N ASN A 193 -56.85 8.28 -34.59
CA ASN A 193 -56.26 7.05 -34.08
C ASN A 193 -54.82 6.81 -34.53
N ALA A 194 -54.28 7.67 -35.39
CA ALA A 194 -52.88 7.63 -35.82
C ALA A 194 -52.05 8.72 -35.13
N ALA A 195 -52.66 9.83 -34.69
CA ALA A 195 -51.96 10.87 -33.95
C ALA A 195 -51.37 10.35 -32.63
N PRO A 196 -50.09 10.59 -32.33
CA PRO A 196 -49.42 10.00 -31.17
C PRO A 196 -49.97 10.53 -29.84
N VAL A 197 -50.04 9.63 -28.85
CA VAL A 197 -50.36 9.93 -27.45
C VAL A 197 -49.11 9.69 -26.60
N ILE A 198 -48.40 10.76 -26.28
CA ILE A 198 -47.18 10.73 -25.46
C ILE A 198 -47.59 10.70 -23.98
N VAL A 199 -47.26 9.62 -23.29
CA VAL A 199 -47.56 9.40 -21.87
C VAL A 199 -46.26 9.55 -21.07
N MET A 200 -46.16 10.63 -20.30
CA MET A 200 -45.03 10.93 -19.43
C MET A 200 -45.23 10.25 -18.08
N GLY A 201 -44.51 9.16 -17.84
CA GLY A 201 -44.48 8.48 -16.54
C GLY A 201 -43.03 8.32 -16.09
N HIS A 202 -42.65 9.00 -15.00
CA HIS A 202 -41.24 9.11 -14.61
C HIS A 202 -40.51 7.76 -14.50
N HIS A 203 -41.09 6.75 -13.85
CA HIS A 203 -40.50 5.40 -13.83
C HIS A 203 -40.92 4.60 -15.07
N GLY A 204 -40.01 3.81 -15.64
CA GLY A 204 -40.31 2.90 -16.74
C GLY A 204 -41.32 1.82 -16.39
N ILE A 205 -42.01 1.28 -17.40
CA ILE A 205 -42.85 0.08 -17.26
C ILE A 205 -41.92 -1.13 -17.20
N LYS A 206 -42.20 -2.06 -16.28
CA LYS A 206 -41.31 -3.18 -16.03
C LYS A 206 -41.05 -4.02 -17.29
N ASN A 207 -39.77 -4.29 -17.58
CA ASN A 207 -39.31 -5.10 -18.72
C ASN A 207 -39.66 -4.55 -20.12
N THR A 208 -39.81 -3.23 -20.27
CA THR A 208 -40.20 -2.61 -21.55
C THR A 208 -39.15 -1.65 -22.11
N ALA A 209 -38.00 -1.49 -21.47
CA ALA A 209 -36.87 -0.75 -22.03
C ALA A 209 -35.61 -1.09 -21.22
N TYR A 210 -34.45 -0.62 -21.68
CA TYR A 210 -33.18 -0.81 -20.99
C TYR A 210 -33.27 -0.40 -19.51
N VAL A 211 -32.77 -1.27 -18.63
CA VAL A 211 -32.76 -1.17 -17.16
C VAL A 211 -34.14 -1.17 -16.46
N THR A 212 -35.25 -1.13 -17.19
CA THR A 212 -36.60 -1.21 -16.59
C THR A 212 -36.96 -2.58 -15.99
N ASN A 213 -36.07 -3.57 -16.12
CA ASN A 213 -36.15 -4.81 -15.36
C ASN A 213 -35.73 -4.64 -13.89
N GLU A 214 -34.89 -3.64 -13.60
CA GLU A 214 -34.38 -3.31 -12.26
C GLU A 214 -35.09 -2.09 -11.67
N TRP A 215 -35.22 -1.01 -12.46
CA TRP A 215 -35.81 0.26 -12.05
C TRP A 215 -37.14 0.52 -12.77
N TYR A 216 -38.27 0.32 -12.07
CA TYR A 216 -39.60 0.43 -12.67
C TYR A 216 -40.67 0.94 -11.71
N GLY A 217 -41.75 1.46 -12.31
CA GLY A 217 -42.94 1.91 -11.62
C GLY A 217 -44.01 0.82 -11.53
N ASN A 218 -44.99 1.06 -10.67
CA ASN A 218 -46.21 0.27 -10.59
C ASN A 218 -47.30 0.90 -11.46
N TYR A 219 -47.71 0.18 -12.51
CA TYR A 219 -48.75 0.58 -13.46
C TYR A 219 -50.05 -0.22 -13.32
N GLY A 220 -50.18 -0.99 -12.22
CA GLY A 220 -51.40 -1.71 -11.88
C GLY A 220 -51.57 -3.04 -12.60
N GLU A 221 -50.47 -3.64 -13.06
CA GLU A 221 -50.45 -4.88 -13.83
C GLU A 221 -51.26 -5.99 -13.13
N GLY A 222 -52.20 -6.61 -13.85
CA GLY A 222 -53.08 -7.66 -13.35
C GLY A 222 -54.24 -7.20 -12.47
N THR A 223 -54.48 -5.89 -12.35
CA THR A 223 -55.60 -5.31 -11.60
C THR A 223 -56.69 -4.73 -12.52
N ASP A 224 -57.77 -4.18 -11.94
CA ASP A 224 -58.79 -3.43 -12.70
C ASP A 224 -58.30 -2.07 -13.23
N LYS A 225 -57.12 -1.64 -12.76
CA LYS A 225 -56.42 -0.41 -13.17
C LYS A 225 -55.10 -0.69 -13.89
N ASP A 226 -55.04 -1.80 -14.63
CA ASP A 226 -53.89 -2.17 -15.43
C ASP A 226 -53.69 -1.18 -16.59
N MET A 227 -52.75 -0.25 -16.41
CA MET A 227 -52.43 0.77 -17.41
C MET A 227 -51.68 0.18 -18.60
N VAL A 228 -50.94 -0.92 -18.42
CA VAL A 228 -50.24 -1.61 -19.51
C VAL A 228 -51.26 -2.24 -20.44
N ALA A 229 -52.17 -3.07 -19.91
CA ALA A 229 -53.26 -3.67 -20.67
C ALA A 229 -54.20 -2.63 -21.30
N LEU A 230 -54.31 -1.45 -20.69
CA LEU A 230 -55.01 -0.31 -21.29
C LEU A 230 -54.25 0.23 -22.51
N MET A 231 -52.94 0.50 -22.41
CA MET A 231 -52.14 1.03 -23.52
C MET A 231 -52.00 0.06 -24.68
N GLN A 232 -51.97 -1.26 -24.42
CA GLN A 232 -51.98 -2.31 -25.46
C GLN A 232 -53.18 -2.21 -26.43
N GLN A 233 -54.26 -1.52 -26.04
CA GLN A 233 -55.43 -1.31 -26.89
C GLN A 233 -55.29 -0.11 -27.84
N TYR A 234 -54.22 0.71 -27.70
CA TYR A 234 -54.02 1.97 -28.42
C TYR A 234 -52.59 2.05 -28.98
N PRO A 235 -52.35 1.54 -30.20
CA PRO A 235 -51.01 1.50 -30.80
C PRO A 235 -50.34 2.87 -30.98
N GLN A 236 -51.10 3.96 -30.99
CA GLN A 236 -50.55 5.31 -31.02
C GLN A 236 -49.96 5.80 -29.67
N ALA A 237 -50.07 5.00 -28.59
CA ALA A 237 -49.51 5.33 -27.29
C ALA A 237 -47.98 5.20 -27.29
N ILE A 238 -47.32 6.21 -26.74
CA ILE A 238 -45.87 6.30 -26.57
C ILE A 238 -45.62 6.63 -25.10
N HIS A 239 -45.30 5.63 -24.29
CA HIS A 239 -44.85 5.82 -22.92
C HIS A 239 -43.38 6.25 -22.92
N ILE A 240 -43.07 7.34 -22.21
CA ILE A 240 -41.70 7.81 -22.02
C ILE A 240 -41.45 7.94 -20.52
N SER A 241 -40.34 7.35 -20.07
CA SER A 241 -39.83 7.42 -18.69
C SER A 241 -38.44 8.03 -18.60
N GLY A 242 -38.06 8.43 -17.39
CA GLY A 242 -36.69 8.73 -16.97
C GLY A 242 -36.33 7.81 -15.79
N HIS A 243 -35.85 8.35 -14.67
CA HIS A 243 -35.59 7.63 -13.40
C HIS A 243 -34.35 6.73 -13.41
N SER A 244 -34.16 5.88 -14.43
CA SER A 244 -32.99 4.96 -14.45
C SER A 244 -31.67 5.68 -14.70
N HIS A 245 -31.72 6.88 -15.27
CA HIS A 245 -30.57 7.63 -15.80
C HIS A 245 -29.74 6.87 -16.84
N SER A 246 -30.29 5.79 -17.41
CA SER A 246 -29.57 4.98 -18.37
C SER A 246 -29.37 5.72 -19.67
N THR A 247 -28.23 5.51 -20.30
CA THR A 247 -27.90 6.09 -21.61
C THR A 247 -28.93 5.78 -22.71
N LEU A 248 -29.09 6.70 -23.65
CA LEU A 248 -29.85 6.54 -24.89
C LEU A 248 -29.08 5.79 -26.00
N GLU A 249 -27.81 5.49 -25.76
CA GLU A 249 -26.97 4.72 -26.68
C GLU A 249 -27.44 3.27 -26.80
N ASP A 250 -27.99 2.68 -25.75
CA ASP A 250 -28.42 1.28 -25.80
C ASP A 250 -29.67 1.11 -26.69
N ALA A 251 -29.57 0.22 -27.68
CA ALA A 251 -30.66 -0.03 -28.63
C ALA A 251 -31.95 -0.55 -27.97
N ARG A 252 -31.86 -1.08 -26.74
CA ARG A 252 -32.99 -1.58 -25.93
C ARG A 252 -33.73 -0.46 -25.19
N SER A 253 -33.30 0.80 -25.28
CA SER A 253 -33.99 1.96 -24.68
C SER A 253 -35.32 2.30 -25.36
N ILE A 254 -35.72 1.55 -26.40
CA ILE A 254 -37.04 1.57 -27.03
C ILE A 254 -37.58 0.13 -27.19
N TYR A 255 -38.90 -0.05 -27.06
CA TYR A 255 -39.58 -1.35 -27.11
C TYR A 255 -41.00 -1.26 -27.66
N GLN A 256 -41.42 -2.30 -28.37
CA GLN A 256 -42.76 -2.37 -28.98
C GLN A 256 -43.43 -3.76 -28.92
N ASP A 257 -42.91 -4.76 -28.19
CA ASP A 257 -43.51 -6.12 -28.23
C ASP A 257 -44.95 -6.17 -27.67
N ASP A 258 -45.32 -5.20 -26.82
CA ASP A 258 -46.67 -5.07 -26.27
C ASP A 258 -47.65 -4.32 -27.19
N GLY A 259 -47.26 -3.93 -28.41
CA GLY A 259 -48.15 -3.25 -29.36
C GLY A 259 -48.43 -1.78 -29.05
N PHE A 260 -47.62 -1.18 -28.17
CA PHE A 260 -47.45 0.26 -27.99
C PHE A 260 -45.96 0.56 -27.84
N THR A 261 -45.56 1.82 -27.89
CA THR A 261 -44.14 2.18 -27.76
C THR A 261 -43.80 2.54 -26.32
N ALA A 262 -42.77 1.91 -25.75
CA ALA A 262 -42.17 2.31 -24.47
C ALA A 262 -40.73 2.77 -24.71
N ILE A 263 -40.36 3.90 -24.11
CA ILE A 263 -39.03 4.51 -24.23
C ILE A 263 -38.52 4.86 -22.85
N GLN A 264 -37.29 4.45 -22.59
CA GLN A 264 -36.51 4.94 -21.48
C GLN A 264 -35.63 6.10 -21.97
N ASP A 265 -35.95 7.32 -21.52
CA ASP A 265 -35.09 8.48 -21.68
C ASP A 265 -33.88 8.40 -20.74
N SER A 266 -32.90 9.26 -20.98
CA SER A 266 -31.70 9.40 -20.18
C SER A 266 -31.82 10.58 -19.21
N THR A 267 -30.71 11.04 -18.66
CA THR A 267 -30.63 12.20 -17.77
C THR A 267 -30.06 13.42 -18.49
N ILE A 268 -30.63 14.59 -18.20
CA ILE A 268 -30.03 15.88 -18.57
C ILE A 268 -29.04 16.34 -17.49
N GLY A 269 -29.41 16.27 -16.22
CA GLY A 269 -28.74 17.01 -15.14
C GLY A 269 -27.99 16.15 -14.11
N ALA A 270 -28.12 14.83 -14.16
CA ALA A 270 -27.51 13.91 -13.21
C ALA A 270 -26.26 13.20 -13.79
N TYR A 271 -26.17 11.89 -13.55
CA TYR A 271 -25.09 10.96 -13.90
C TYR A 271 -25.70 9.77 -14.64
N PHE A 272 -24.94 9.09 -15.51
CA PHE A 272 -25.40 7.81 -16.05
C PHE A 272 -25.44 6.73 -14.97
N GLU A 273 -26.53 5.99 -14.92
CA GLU A 273 -26.65 4.75 -14.15
C GLU A 273 -27.31 3.68 -15.03
N ASN A 274 -26.71 2.51 -15.08
CA ASN A 274 -27.07 1.41 -15.97
C ASN A 274 -27.51 0.19 -15.14
N GLU A 275 -27.47 -1.03 -15.69
CA GLU A 275 -27.83 -2.25 -14.97
C GLU A 275 -26.75 -2.75 -14.00
N SER A 276 -27.19 -3.53 -13.02
CA SER A 276 -26.31 -4.18 -12.06
C SER A 276 -25.41 -5.28 -12.67
N GLY A 277 -24.49 -5.81 -11.85
CA GLY A 277 -23.63 -6.93 -12.25
C GLY A 277 -22.38 -6.55 -13.04
N LYS A 278 -22.00 -5.27 -13.04
CA LYS A 278 -20.71 -4.79 -13.55
C LYS A 278 -19.74 -4.47 -12.42
N VAL A 279 -18.49 -4.25 -12.80
CA VAL A 279 -17.45 -3.67 -11.95
C VAL A 279 -16.99 -2.33 -12.49
N ASP A 280 -16.67 -1.42 -11.59
CA ASP A 280 -15.90 -0.22 -11.90
C ASP A 280 -14.46 -0.64 -12.29
N PRO A 281 -13.94 -0.21 -13.45
CA PRO A 281 -12.65 -0.69 -13.96
C PRO A 281 -11.46 -0.33 -13.07
N ASN A 282 -11.52 0.78 -12.33
CA ASN A 282 -10.40 1.27 -11.54
C ASN A 282 -10.32 0.61 -10.16
N SER A 283 -11.45 0.48 -9.49
CA SER A 283 -11.54 -0.08 -8.14
C SER A 283 -11.80 -1.58 -8.10
N GLY A 284 -12.41 -2.15 -9.16
CA GLY A 284 -12.90 -3.52 -9.21
C GLY A 284 -14.12 -3.79 -8.33
N ASN A 285 -14.74 -2.75 -7.77
CA ASN A 285 -15.96 -2.85 -6.97
C ASN A 285 -17.19 -3.02 -7.87
N ALA A 286 -18.22 -3.71 -7.37
CA ALA A 286 -19.50 -3.77 -8.05
C ALA A 286 -20.06 -2.36 -8.25
N SER A 287 -20.55 -2.08 -9.47
CA SER A 287 -21.05 -0.76 -9.85
C SER A 287 -22.20 -0.91 -10.85
N THR A 288 -23.20 -0.03 -10.74
CA THR A 288 -24.21 0.26 -11.77
C THR A 288 -23.80 1.45 -12.64
N TYR A 289 -22.75 2.17 -12.24
CA TYR A 289 -22.25 3.37 -12.91
C TYR A 289 -21.15 2.98 -13.91
N PRO A 290 -21.25 3.42 -15.17
CA PRO A 290 -20.09 3.40 -16.06
C PRO A 290 -19.01 4.37 -15.56
N GLU A 291 -17.77 4.17 -15.98
CA GLU A 291 -16.66 5.09 -15.66
C GLU A 291 -16.98 6.51 -16.12
N ASP A 292 -16.57 7.57 -15.42
CA ASP A 292 -16.94 8.95 -15.81
C ASP A 292 -18.47 9.20 -15.94
N SER A 293 -19.31 8.58 -15.12
CA SER A 293 -20.78 8.69 -15.20
C SER A 293 -21.34 10.13 -15.25
N ASP A 294 -20.62 11.10 -14.69
CA ASP A 294 -20.98 12.53 -14.74
C ASP A 294 -20.84 13.17 -16.13
N TYR A 295 -20.25 12.47 -17.12
CA TYR A 295 -20.24 12.87 -18.53
C TYR A 295 -21.66 12.98 -19.13
N SER A 296 -22.65 12.39 -18.47
CA SER A 296 -24.05 12.36 -18.90
C SER A 296 -24.68 13.73 -19.17
N SER A 297 -25.27 13.87 -20.35
CA SER A 297 -26.33 14.84 -20.63
C SER A 297 -26.95 14.47 -21.96
N GLN A 298 -28.17 13.93 -21.96
CA GLN A 298 -28.82 13.42 -23.16
C GLN A 298 -30.31 13.76 -23.17
N ALA A 299 -30.90 13.76 -24.37
CA ALA A 299 -32.30 14.09 -24.58
C ALA A 299 -32.82 13.48 -25.90
N LEU A 300 -34.11 13.63 -26.16
CA LEU A 300 -34.78 13.21 -27.40
C LEU A 300 -35.35 14.40 -28.17
N ARG A 301 -35.30 14.34 -29.50
CA ARG A 301 -36.13 15.17 -30.41
C ARG A 301 -37.14 14.27 -31.11
N ILE A 302 -38.42 14.51 -30.89
CA ILE A 302 -39.54 13.76 -31.48
C ILE A 302 -40.19 14.62 -32.57
N ASP A 303 -40.11 14.17 -33.81
CA ASP A 303 -40.78 14.76 -34.96
C ASP A 303 -42.00 13.91 -35.32
N VAL A 304 -43.18 14.53 -35.29
CA VAL A 304 -44.43 13.94 -35.81
C VAL A 304 -44.64 14.48 -37.21
N LEU A 305 -44.59 13.58 -38.19
CA LEU A 305 -44.75 13.92 -39.60
C LEU A 305 -46.22 14.13 -39.97
N ASP A 306 -46.46 14.73 -41.13
CA ASP A 306 -47.82 15.01 -41.63
C ASP A 306 -48.69 13.74 -41.75
N ASP A 307 -48.07 12.58 -41.99
CA ASP A 307 -48.73 11.27 -42.09
C ASP A 307 -48.82 10.50 -40.75
N ASN A 308 -48.54 11.16 -39.62
CA ASN A 308 -48.47 10.59 -38.28
C ASN A 308 -47.29 9.63 -38.02
N THR A 309 -46.34 9.49 -38.94
CA THR A 309 -45.07 8.81 -38.63
C THR A 309 -44.33 9.60 -37.57
N VAL A 310 -43.78 8.90 -36.57
CA VAL A 310 -42.95 9.46 -35.52
C VAL A 310 -41.49 9.15 -35.81
N LYS A 311 -40.65 10.18 -35.79
CA LYS A 311 -39.18 10.07 -35.87
C LYS A 311 -38.55 10.63 -34.61
N ILE A 312 -37.78 9.81 -33.90
CA ILE A 312 -37.08 10.20 -32.68
C ILE A 312 -35.59 10.19 -32.91
N TYR A 313 -34.96 11.34 -32.68
CA TYR A 313 -33.53 11.55 -32.73
C TYR A 313 -33.00 11.64 -31.31
N ARG A 314 -31.90 10.95 -31.03
CA ARG A 314 -31.25 10.95 -29.72
C ARG A 314 -30.14 12.00 -29.71
N MET A 315 -30.16 12.89 -28.72
CA MET A 315 -29.27 14.04 -28.62
C MET A 315 -28.24 13.79 -27.52
N ASP A 316 -26.97 13.83 -27.89
CA ASP A 316 -25.87 13.95 -26.93
C ASP A 316 -25.62 15.44 -26.70
N LEU A 317 -26.05 15.92 -25.55
CA LEU A 317 -25.94 17.34 -25.18
C LEU A 317 -24.56 17.68 -24.62
N THR A 318 -23.77 16.68 -24.23
CA THR A 318 -22.37 16.85 -23.81
C THR A 318 -21.48 17.05 -25.02
N GLU A 319 -21.68 16.27 -26.09
CA GLU A 319 -20.89 16.38 -27.32
C GLU A 319 -21.48 17.37 -28.34
N GLY A 320 -22.76 17.73 -28.20
CA GLY A 320 -23.44 18.61 -29.14
C GLY A 320 -23.72 17.95 -30.48
N ALA A 321 -24.10 16.66 -30.47
CA ALA A 321 -24.32 15.86 -31.66
C ALA A 321 -25.53 14.92 -31.53
N TYR A 322 -26.05 14.44 -32.67
CA TYR A 322 -27.05 13.37 -32.69
C TYR A 322 -26.37 12.00 -32.62
N MET A 323 -26.84 11.13 -31.72
CA MET A 323 -26.44 9.73 -31.69
C MET A 323 -27.16 9.01 -32.83
N TYR A 324 -26.41 8.25 -33.63
CA TYR A 324 -26.92 7.52 -34.80
C TYR A 324 -27.87 8.38 -35.65
N GLU A 325 -27.41 9.55 -36.08
CA GLU A 325 -28.24 10.55 -36.79
C GLU A 325 -28.96 9.97 -38.02
N ASP A 326 -28.31 9.04 -38.72
CA ASP A 326 -28.85 8.35 -39.89
C ASP A 326 -29.80 7.19 -39.55
N GLU A 327 -29.92 6.81 -38.27
CA GLU A 327 -30.81 5.77 -37.74
C GLU A 327 -31.75 6.31 -36.63
N PRO A 328 -32.61 7.31 -36.93
CA PRO A 328 -33.61 7.77 -35.97
C PRO A 328 -34.65 6.67 -35.72
N TRP A 329 -35.20 6.61 -34.51
CA TRP A 329 -36.30 5.68 -34.24
C TRP A 329 -37.54 6.14 -35.00
N THR A 330 -37.95 5.38 -36.02
CA THR A 330 -39.02 5.70 -36.95
C THR A 330 -40.12 4.65 -36.87
N PHE A 331 -41.33 5.04 -36.50
CA PHE A 331 -42.48 4.14 -36.34
C PHE A 331 -43.81 4.86 -36.52
N SER A 332 -44.91 4.11 -36.60
CA SER A 332 -46.28 4.63 -36.60
C SER A 332 -47.19 3.69 -35.80
N SER A 333 -48.45 4.08 -35.60
CA SER A 333 -49.46 3.17 -34.98
C SER A 333 -49.74 1.91 -35.81
N SER A 334 -49.29 1.86 -37.07
CA SER A 334 -49.46 0.72 -37.98
C SER A 334 -48.16 -0.05 -38.28
N ASP A 335 -47.00 0.47 -37.86
CA ASP A 335 -45.68 -0.09 -38.13
C ASP A 335 -44.75 0.13 -36.93
N MET A 336 -44.37 -0.96 -36.27
CA MET A 336 -43.65 -0.98 -34.99
C MET A 336 -42.41 -1.89 -35.06
N PRO A 337 -41.29 -1.40 -35.61
CA PRO A 337 -40.10 -2.22 -35.86
C PRO A 337 -39.20 -2.44 -34.63
N TYR A 338 -39.49 -1.80 -33.49
CA TYR A 338 -38.62 -1.81 -32.30
C TYR A 338 -38.94 -2.96 -31.34
N THR A 339 -39.16 -4.15 -31.89
CA THR A 339 -39.41 -5.40 -31.16
C THR A 339 -38.11 -6.06 -30.70
N SER A 340 -38.24 -7.12 -29.90
CA SER A 340 -37.12 -7.99 -29.51
C SER A 340 -36.47 -8.72 -30.69
N ASP A 341 -37.15 -8.83 -31.84
CA ASP A 341 -36.59 -9.41 -33.08
C ASP A 341 -35.35 -8.65 -33.59
N ARG A 342 -35.14 -7.39 -33.16
CA ARG A 342 -33.91 -6.64 -33.49
C ARG A 342 -32.63 -7.34 -33.02
N ALA A 343 -32.70 -8.22 -32.03
CA ALA A 343 -31.57 -9.04 -31.62
C ALA A 343 -30.99 -9.90 -32.77
N ASP A 344 -31.81 -10.28 -33.75
CA ASP A 344 -31.38 -11.03 -34.93
C ASP A 344 -30.61 -10.17 -35.95
N SER A 345 -30.73 -8.84 -35.85
CA SER A 345 -30.01 -7.88 -36.71
C SER A 345 -28.62 -7.50 -36.18
N SER A 346 -28.34 -7.81 -34.90
CA SER A 346 -27.06 -7.56 -34.25
C SER A 346 -26.00 -8.59 -34.68
N ASN A 347 -24.79 -8.12 -34.94
CA ASN A 347 -23.63 -8.91 -35.32
C ASN A 347 -22.55 -8.85 -34.25
N ALA A 348 -21.76 -9.92 -34.16
CA ALA A 348 -20.70 -10.04 -33.16
C ALA A 348 -19.55 -9.03 -33.42
N PRO A 349 -19.04 -8.35 -32.37
CA PRO A 349 -17.85 -7.51 -32.47
C PRO A 349 -16.60 -8.37 -32.71
N SER A 350 -15.48 -7.72 -33.01
CA SER A 350 -14.21 -8.41 -33.27
C SER A 350 -13.01 -7.66 -32.71
N PHE A 351 -12.04 -8.39 -32.17
CA PHE A 351 -10.72 -7.84 -31.88
C PHE A 351 -9.84 -7.88 -33.14
N ASP A 352 -8.87 -6.97 -33.20
CA ASP A 352 -7.87 -6.98 -34.26
C ASP A 352 -6.99 -8.26 -34.21
N GLU A 353 -6.48 -8.67 -35.37
CA GLU A 353 -5.55 -9.80 -35.46
C GLU A 353 -4.30 -9.52 -34.62
N GLY A 354 -3.96 -10.43 -33.71
CA GLY A 354 -2.85 -10.26 -32.76
C GLY A 354 -3.19 -9.46 -31.50
N ALA A 355 -4.48 -9.17 -31.24
CA ALA A 355 -4.91 -8.62 -29.95
C ALA A 355 -4.60 -9.61 -28.80
N GLU A 356 -3.93 -9.11 -27.77
CA GLU A 356 -3.50 -9.90 -26.61
C GLU A 356 -4.08 -9.31 -25.32
N VAL A 357 -4.33 -10.18 -24.36
CA VAL A 357 -4.64 -9.80 -22.98
C VAL A 357 -3.34 -9.83 -22.19
N THR A 358 -3.07 -8.78 -21.42
CA THR A 358 -1.96 -8.77 -20.47
C THR A 358 -2.49 -8.63 -19.05
N VAL A 359 -1.75 -9.16 -18.09
CA VAL A 359 -2.11 -9.12 -16.67
C VAL A 359 -0.92 -8.56 -15.90
N GLU A 360 -1.19 -7.61 -15.03
CA GLU A 360 -0.20 -6.96 -14.17
C GLU A 360 -0.77 -6.73 -12.76
N ASP A 361 0.02 -6.14 -11.85
CA ASP A 361 -0.38 -5.79 -10.49
C ASP A 361 -1.08 -6.93 -9.73
N VAL A 362 -0.56 -8.15 -9.91
CA VAL A 362 -1.08 -9.37 -9.29
C VAL A 362 -0.76 -9.37 -7.79
N SER A 363 -1.80 -9.44 -6.97
CA SER A 363 -1.73 -9.60 -5.52
C SER A 363 -2.16 -11.00 -5.09
N GLY A 364 -2.22 -11.23 -3.78
CA GLY A 364 -2.85 -12.41 -3.21
C GLY A 364 -4.31 -12.61 -3.66
N THR A 365 -5.10 -11.56 -3.89
CA THR A 365 -6.54 -11.68 -4.18
C THR A 365 -7.04 -10.79 -5.31
N SER A 366 -6.15 -10.19 -6.09
CA SER A 366 -6.48 -9.28 -7.18
C SER A 366 -5.45 -9.30 -8.29
N MET A 367 -5.81 -8.75 -9.45
CA MET A 367 -4.92 -8.48 -10.58
C MET A 367 -5.52 -7.34 -11.44
N VAL A 368 -4.73 -6.74 -12.31
CA VAL A 368 -5.20 -5.80 -13.33
C VAL A 368 -5.10 -6.46 -14.69
N VAL A 369 -6.24 -6.56 -15.39
CA VAL A 369 -6.34 -7.16 -16.72
C VAL A 369 -6.42 -6.05 -17.77
N LYS A 370 -5.51 -6.07 -18.73
CA LYS A 370 -5.41 -5.10 -19.83
C LYS A 370 -5.66 -5.76 -21.17
N PHE A 371 -6.35 -5.05 -22.06
CA PHE A 371 -6.68 -5.53 -23.39
C PHE A 371 -7.02 -4.37 -24.34
N PRO A 372 -6.80 -4.51 -25.66
CA PRO A 372 -7.24 -3.50 -26.62
C PRO A 372 -8.76 -3.51 -26.75
N ALA A 373 -9.36 -2.37 -27.10
CA ALA A 373 -10.79 -2.30 -27.39
C ALA A 373 -11.14 -3.13 -28.65
N ALA A 374 -12.31 -3.78 -28.62
CA ALA A 374 -12.86 -4.45 -29.79
C ALA A 374 -13.49 -3.44 -30.75
N LYS A 375 -13.70 -3.87 -32.00
CA LYS A 375 -14.43 -3.13 -33.04
C LYS A 375 -15.84 -3.67 -33.17
N GLU A 376 -16.79 -2.74 -33.23
CA GLU A 376 -18.17 -3.01 -33.60
C GLU A 376 -18.24 -3.63 -35.00
N ALA A 377 -19.25 -4.47 -35.24
CA ALA A 377 -19.41 -5.13 -36.53
C ALA A 377 -19.82 -4.15 -37.65
N SER A 378 -20.52 -3.07 -37.29
CA SER A 378 -20.88 -1.96 -38.15
C SER A 378 -21.21 -0.72 -37.31
N GLU A 379 -21.45 0.43 -37.96
CA GLU A 379 -21.86 1.68 -37.28
C GLU A 379 -23.35 1.67 -36.84
N LYS A 380 -24.05 0.56 -37.03
CA LYS A 380 -25.46 0.40 -36.62
C LYS A 380 -25.56 0.35 -35.12
N ASN A 381 -26.61 0.96 -34.57
CA ASN A 381 -26.83 0.96 -33.12
C ASN A 381 -26.98 -0.45 -32.51
N ALA A 382 -27.51 -1.42 -33.27
CA ALA A 382 -27.64 -2.80 -32.82
C ALA A 382 -26.28 -3.53 -32.62
N ASP A 383 -25.19 -3.02 -33.20
CA ASP A 383 -23.85 -3.61 -33.13
C ASP A 383 -22.94 -2.92 -32.10
N MET A 384 -23.46 -1.92 -31.37
CA MET A 384 -22.75 -1.21 -30.31
C MET A 384 -22.21 -2.21 -29.28
N ILE A 385 -20.94 -2.06 -28.92
CA ILE A 385 -20.33 -2.86 -27.84
C ILE A 385 -20.83 -2.31 -26.52
N HIS A 386 -21.58 -3.13 -25.78
CA HIS A 386 -22.17 -2.78 -24.49
C HIS A 386 -21.21 -3.02 -23.32
N GLU A 387 -20.57 -4.17 -23.32
CA GLU A 387 -19.70 -4.60 -22.22
C GLU A 387 -18.53 -5.43 -22.71
N TYR A 388 -17.49 -5.49 -21.87
CA TYR A 388 -16.46 -6.51 -21.95
C TYR A 388 -16.66 -7.52 -20.81
N GLN A 389 -16.56 -8.80 -21.14
CA GLN A 389 -16.61 -9.91 -20.18
C GLN A 389 -15.22 -10.50 -20.03
N ILE A 390 -14.68 -10.44 -18.82
CA ILE A 390 -13.40 -11.01 -18.41
C ILE A 390 -13.69 -12.30 -17.67
N THR A 391 -13.30 -13.43 -18.24
CA THR A 391 -13.49 -14.77 -17.67
C THR A 391 -12.16 -15.24 -17.09
N LEU A 392 -12.15 -15.51 -15.79
CA LEU A 392 -11.04 -16.14 -15.09
C LEU A 392 -11.42 -17.59 -14.77
N THR A 393 -10.63 -18.54 -15.26
CA THR A 393 -10.87 -19.98 -14.99
C THR A 393 -9.76 -20.50 -14.09
N ASP A 394 -10.10 -21.02 -12.92
CA ASP A 394 -9.12 -21.62 -12.00
C ASP A 394 -8.69 -23.04 -12.43
N GLU A 395 -7.69 -23.59 -11.77
CA GLU A 395 -7.13 -24.93 -12.04
C GLU A 395 -8.17 -26.07 -11.90
N GLU A 396 -9.22 -25.86 -11.11
CA GLU A 396 -10.33 -26.81 -10.94
C GLU A 396 -11.38 -26.68 -12.06
N GLY A 397 -11.23 -25.68 -12.94
CA GLY A 397 -12.16 -25.38 -14.02
C GLY A 397 -13.32 -24.49 -13.60
N ALA A 398 -13.30 -23.88 -12.41
CA ALA A 398 -14.34 -22.96 -11.97
C ALA A 398 -14.16 -21.59 -12.61
N GLU A 399 -15.22 -21.09 -13.24
CA GLU A 399 -15.22 -19.80 -13.93
C GLU A 399 -15.72 -18.67 -13.02
N THR A 400 -14.99 -17.56 -13.03
CA THR A 400 -15.40 -16.28 -12.47
C THR A 400 -15.47 -15.26 -13.60
N VAL A 401 -16.67 -14.74 -13.87
CA VAL A 401 -16.86 -13.71 -14.90
C VAL A 401 -16.98 -12.33 -14.24
N ARG A 402 -16.24 -11.36 -14.77
CA ARG A 402 -16.29 -9.95 -14.39
C ARG A 402 -16.66 -9.15 -15.63
N LYS A 403 -17.65 -8.28 -15.49
CA LYS A 403 -18.20 -7.50 -16.59
C LYS A 403 -17.90 -6.04 -16.36
N VAL A 404 -17.49 -5.32 -17.40
CA VAL A 404 -17.28 -3.87 -17.35
C VAL A 404 -18.05 -3.22 -18.49
N PHE A 405 -18.70 -2.09 -18.22
CA PHE A 405 -19.33 -1.29 -19.28
C PHE A 405 -18.26 -0.81 -20.25
N ALA A 406 -18.53 -0.92 -21.55
CA ALA A 406 -17.76 -0.17 -22.53
C ALA A 406 -18.08 1.33 -22.43
N ASP A 407 -17.22 2.19 -22.96
CA ASP A 407 -17.35 3.65 -22.92
C ASP A 407 -18.10 4.19 -24.13
N TYR A 408 -19.12 3.46 -24.58
CA TYR A 408 -19.90 3.74 -25.80
C TYR A 408 -20.55 5.14 -25.81
N TYR A 409 -20.80 5.72 -24.63
CA TYR A 409 -21.40 7.04 -24.41
C TYR A 409 -20.40 8.19 -24.56
N LYS A 410 -19.12 7.93 -24.84
CA LYS A 410 -18.10 8.95 -25.09
C LYS A 410 -17.76 9.03 -26.57
N ALA A 411 -17.48 10.23 -27.06
CA ALA A 411 -16.95 10.43 -28.41
C ALA A 411 -15.48 9.97 -28.53
N ASP A 412 -14.69 10.14 -27.47
CA ASP A 412 -13.28 9.76 -27.38
C ASP A 412 -13.11 8.39 -26.69
N ARG A 413 -13.65 7.35 -27.32
CA ARG A 413 -13.58 5.98 -26.80
C ARG A 413 -12.15 5.48 -26.63
N LYS A 414 -11.91 4.69 -25.57
CA LYS A 414 -10.63 4.08 -25.22
C LYS A 414 -10.18 3.12 -26.32
N GLU A 415 -8.89 3.22 -26.67
CA GLU A 415 -8.23 2.22 -27.51
C GLU A 415 -7.79 0.99 -26.71
N ASN A 416 -7.57 1.15 -25.39
CA ASN A 416 -7.12 0.10 -24.49
C ASN A 416 -7.84 0.19 -23.15
N TRP A 417 -8.17 -0.96 -22.59
CA TRP A 417 -8.81 -1.13 -21.29
C TRP A 417 -7.80 -1.60 -20.26
N SER A 418 -8.01 -1.17 -19.02
CA SER A 418 -7.30 -1.62 -17.83
C SER A 418 -8.33 -1.82 -16.73
N VAL A 419 -8.53 -3.06 -16.31
CA VAL A 419 -9.64 -3.44 -15.42
C VAL A 419 -9.09 -4.17 -14.21
N LYS A 420 -9.28 -3.59 -13.03
CA LYS A 420 -8.93 -4.21 -11.75
C LYS A 420 -9.93 -5.30 -11.40
N ILE A 421 -9.43 -6.52 -11.23
CA ILE A 421 -10.20 -7.67 -10.76
C ILE A 421 -9.77 -7.98 -9.34
N LYS A 422 -10.73 -8.10 -8.43
CA LYS A 422 -10.50 -8.43 -7.01
C LYS A 422 -11.37 -9.60 -6.55
N ASP A 423 -11.22 -9.93 -5.28
CA ASP A 423 -11.92 -11.03 -4.60
C ASP A 423 -11.61 -12.40 -5.24
N LEU A 424 -10.38 -12.55 -5.72
CA LEU A 424 -9.83 -13.81 -6.23
C LEU A 424 -9.30 -14.67 -5.07
N LYS A 425 -9.23 -15.98 -5.26
CA LYS A 425 -8.61 -16.90 -4.31
C LYS A 425 -7.09 -16.65 -4.32
N ALA A 426 -6.45 -16.77 -3.16
CA ALA A 426 -4.99 -16.71 -3.07
C ALA A 426 -4.33 -18.00 -3.53
N GLU A 427 -3.09 -17.90 -3.99
CA GLU A 427 -2.26 -19.02 -4.45
C GLU A 427 -2.99 -19.87 -5.52
N THR A 428 -3.71 -19.20 -6.42
CA THR A 428 -4.55 -19.86 -7.43
C THR A 428 -4.17 -19.42 -8.82
N THR A 429 -3.85 -20.38 -9.68
CA THR A 429 -3.56 -20.13 -11.10
C THR A 429 -4.86 -19.91 -11.87
N TYR A 430 -4.91 -18.84 -12.65
CA TYR A 430 -6.03 -18.48 -13.49
C TYR A 430 -5.62 -18.36 -14.96
N SER A 431 -6.37 -18.99 -15.84
CA SER A 431 -6.39 -18.57 -17.25
C SER A 431 -7.35 -17.38 -17.40
N VAL A 432 -6.92 -16.35 -18.14
CA VAL A 432 -7.68 -15.09 -18.31
C VAL A 432 -8.07 -14.91 -19.76
N LYS A 433 -9.36 -14.71 -20.00
CA LYS A 433 -9.93 -14.46 -21.32
C LYS A 433 -10.85 -13.25 -21.33
N VAL A 434 -10.91 -12.56 -22.46
CA VAL A 434 -11.76 -11.39 -22.65
C VAL A 434 -12.57 -11.53 -23.93
N LYS A 435 -13.86 -11.17 -23.88
CA LYS A 435 -14.71 -10.98 -25.05
C LYS A 435 -15.52 -9.69 -24.94
N ALA A 436 -15.80 -9.09 -26.10
CA ALA A 436 -16.71 -7.95 -26.21
C ALA A 436 -18.13 -8.45 -26.52
N VAL A 437 -19.15 -7.78 -25.99
CA VAL A 437 -20.56 -8.19 -26.12
C VAL A 437 -21.44 -6.99 -26.45
N THR A 438 -22.35 -7.15 -27.41
CA THR A 438 -23.34 -6.11 -27.77
C THR A 438 -24.52 -6.06 -26.80
N SER A 439 -25.37 -5.05 -26.90
CA SER A 439 -26.62 -4.95 -26.11
C SER A 439 -27.58 -6.15 -26.33
N PHE A 440 -27.43 -6.87 -27.44
CA PHE A 440 -28.22 -8.06 -27.78
C PHE A 440 -27.43 -9.38 -27.63
N ASP A 441 -26.46 -9.40 -26.72
CA ASP A 441 -25.69 -10.58 -26.31
C ASP A 441 -24.90 -11.26 -27.45
N LYS A 442 -24.59 -10.55 -28.54
CA LYS A 442 -23.67 -11.05 -29.57
C LYS A 442 -22.24 -10.85 -29.07
N ALA A 443 -21.52 -11.94 -28.92
CA ALA A 443 -20.16 -11.94 -28.38
C ALA A 443 -19.11 -12.11 -29.48
N SER A 444 -17.99 -11.40 -29.35
CA SER A 444 -16.79 -11.65 -30.15
C SER A 444 -16.21 -13.04 -29.88
N ASN A 445 -15.28 -13.46 -30.75
CA ASN A 445 -14.30 -14.47 -30.33
C ASN A 445 -13.52 -13.96 -29.11
N GLU A 446 -13.13 -14.87 -28.22
CA GLU A 446 -12.32 -14.56 -27.05
C GLU A 446 -10.86 -14.33 -27.45
N ILE A 447 -10.24 -13.33 -26.82
CA ILE A 447 -8.78 -13.20 -26.73
C ILE A 447 -8.33 -13.65 -25.34
N ALA A 448 -7.10 -14.12 -25.21
CA ALA A 448 -6.59 -14.70 -23.97
C ALA A 448 -5.22 -14.12 -23.61
N ALA A 449 -4.89 -14.21 -22.32
CA ALA A 449 -3.52 -14.02 -21.88
C ALA A 449 -2.65 -15.15 -22.44
N ALA A 450 -1.40 -14.84 -22.79
CA ALA A 450 -0.48 -15.82 -23.36
C ALA A 450 -0.09 -16.92 -22.35
N GLU A 451 -0.06 -16.56 -21.07
CA GLU A 451 0.29 -17.44 -19.95
C GLU A 451 -0.78 -17.33 -18.86
N ASP A 452 -0.97 -18.42 -18.13
CA ASP A 452 -1.81 -18.42 -16.93
C ASP A 452 -1.13 -17.62 -15.81
N VAL A 453 -1.93 -17.04 -14.94
CA VAL A 453 -1.47 -16.11 -13.90
C VAL A 453 -1.88 -16.60 -12.53
N THR A 454 -0.92 -16.78 -11.64
CA THR A 454 -1.19 -17.23 -10.28
C THR A 454 -1.29 -16.05 -9.33
N THR A 455 -2.47 -15.87 -8.73
CA THR A 455 -2.65 -14.93 -7.63
C THR A 455 -1.81 -15.36 -6.43
N GLY A 456 -1.21 -14.42 -5.72
CA GLY A 456 -0.30 -14.72 -4.61
C GLY A 456 1.05 -15.33 -5.01
N GLU A 457 1.30 -15.57 -6.30
CA GLU A 457 2.65 -15.91 -6.80
C GLU A 457 3.54 -14.66 -6.98
N GLY A 458 3.00 -13.48 -6.66
CA GLY A 458 3.73 -12.22 -6.59
C GLY A 458 4.77 -12.23 -5.47
N TYR A 459 6.04 -12.08 -5.87
CA TYR A 459 7.19 -11.72 -5.05
C TYR A 459 7.35 -12.47 -3.71
N LYS A 460 8.21 -13.49 -3.68
CA LYS A 460 8.63 -14.11 -2.43
C LYS A 460 9.50 -13.11 -1.65
N PRO A 461 9.08 -12.69 -0.44
CA PRO A 461 9.91 -11.82 0.36
C PRO A 461 11.27 -12.50 0.63
N VAL A 462 12.33 -11.69 0.59
CA VAL A 462 13.70 -12.15 0.77
C VAL A 462 13.97 -12.21 2.27
N TYR A 463 14.40 -13.38 2.71
CA TYR A 463 14.83 -13.66 4.08
C TYR A 463 16.24 -14.26 4.06
N PRO A 464 17.09 -13.98 5.08
CA PRO A 464 16.88 -12.99 6.13
C PRO A 464 17.07 -11.55 5.59
N ALA A 465 16.46 -10.58 6.27
CA ALA A 465 16.63 -9.16 5.95
C ALA A 465 18.12 -8.74 6.09
N GLN A 466 18.62 -7.88 5.21
CA GLN A 466 20.00 -7.40 5.21
C GLN A 466 20.05 -5.88 5.40
N ALA A 467 20.79 -5.43 6.42
CA ALA A 467 20.90 -4.01 6.73
C ALA A 467 21.62 -3.25 5.61
N ILE A 468 20.96 -2.22 5.09
CA ILE A 468 21.50 -1.21 4.18
C ILE A 468 21.72 0.13 4.87
N LEU A 469 21.12 0.36 6.04
CA LEU A 469 21.51 1.40 6.99
C LEU A 469 21.52 0.77 8.39
N ASP A 470 22.56 1.03 9.17
CA ASP A 470 22.79 0.46 10.49
C ASP A 470 23.44 1.52 11.41
N VAL A 471 22.59 2.24 12.14
CA VAL A 471 22.99 3.23 13.15
C VAL A 471 22.76 2.63 14.53
N ASP A 472 23.85 2.32 15.23
CA ASP A 472 23.82 1.81 16.60
C ASP A 472 24.73 2.67 17.50
N PHE A 473 24.11 3.48 18.36
CA PHE A 473 24.84 4.45 19.18
C PHE A 473 25.74 3.79 20.23
N SER A 474 25.52 2.50 20.54
CA SER A 474 26.42 1.73 21.41
C SER A 474 27.74 1.35 20.73
N GLN A 475 27.74 1.26 19.40
CA GLN A 475 28.92 0.93 18.59
C GLN A 475 29.62 2.20 18.11
N ASN A 476 28.84 3.23 17.74
CA ASN A 476 29.38 4.51 17.34
C ASN A 476 28.63 5.67 18.01
N LYS A 477 29.30 6.34 18.96
CA LYS A 477 28.72 7.39 19.80
C LYS A 477 28.35 8.66 19.03
N THR A 478 28.78 8.83 17.77
CA THR A 478 28.46 10.01 16.94
C THR A 478 27.30 9.76 15.98
N GLY A 479 26.78 8.53 15.88
CA GLY A 479 25.68 8.18 14.98
C GLY A 479 26.08 7.86 13.55
N GLU A 480 27.36 7.72 13.23
CA GLU A 480 27.73 7.29 11.88
C GLU A 480 27.17 5.89 11.58
N ASP A 481 26.58 5.75 10.40
CA ASP A 481 26.03 4.50 9.89
C ASP A 481 27.17 3.53 9.49
N ALA A 482 27.08 2.27 9.93
CA ALA A 482 28.05 1.23 9.60
C ALA A 482 28.09 0.83 8.11
N LYS A 483 27.10 1.25 7.31
CA LYS A 483 27.06 1.04 5.85
C LYS A 483 27.70 2.18 5.05
N GLY A 484 28.17 3.24 5.73
CA GLY A 484 28.98 4.30 5.15
C GLY A 484 28.18 5.40 4.44
N HIS A 485 26.89 5.53 4.73
CA HIS A 485 26.11 6.68 4.25
C HIS A 485 26.65 7.98 4.83
N LYS A 486 26.70 9.03 4.01
CA LYS A 486 27.18 10.33 4.47
C LYS A 486 26.15 10.93 5.42
N MET A 487 26.59 11.21 6.65
CA MET A 487 25.77 11.84 7.68
C MET A 487 25.94 13.37 7.68
N THR A 488 24.85 14.09 7.92
CA THR A 488 24.82 15.53 8.21
C THR A 488 24.08 15.76 9.53
N VAL A 489 24.67 16.55 10.42
CA VAL A 489 24.09 16.87 11.74
C VAL A 489 23.35 18.21 11.67
N TYR A 490 22.14 18.23 12.20
CA TYR A 490 21.29 19.41 12.41
C TYR A 490 21.14 19.64 13.92
N GLY A 491 21.12 20.90 14.35
CA GLY A 491 21.06 21.27 15.76
C GLY A 491 22.30 20.84 16.55
N GLU A 492 22.09 20.54 17.83
CA GLU A 492 23.10 20.03 18.77
C GLU A 492 22.59 18.78 19.51
N PRO A 493 22.31 17.65 18.81
CA PRO A 493 21.84 16.43 19.45
C PRO A 493 22.85 15.92 20.47
N GLN A 494 22.34 15.41 21.59
CA GLN A 494 23.17 15.03 22.74
C GLN A 494 23.36 13.51 22.82
N PHE A 495 24.59 13.06 22.97
CA PHE A 495 24.93 11.64 23.07
C PHE A 495 25.33 11.27 24.49
N SER A 496 24.63 10.33 25.11
CA SER A 496 24.89 9.95 26.50
C SER A 496 24.53 8.50 26.78
N LYS A 497 25.13 7.92 27.83
CA LYS A 497 24.78 6.56 28.28
C LYS A 497 23.45 6.59 29.02
N ASP A 498 22.48 5.82 28.54
CA ASP A 498 21.21 5.60 29.23
C ASP A 498 21.35 4.41 30.19
N SER A 499 21.22 4.68 31.49
CA SER A 499 21.43 3.67 32.53
C SER A 499 20.37 2.56 32.54
N THR A 500 19.20 2.79 31.94
CA THR A 500 18.10 1.82 31.87
C THR A 500 18.49 0.63 31.00
N ILE A 501 19.02 0.92 29.82
CA ILE A 501 19.39 -0.07 28.80
C ILE A 501 20.91 -0.30 28.71
N GLY A 502 21.71 0.48 29.41
CA GLY A 502 23.17 0.35 29.44
C GLY A 502 23.86 0.73 28.12
N ARG A 503 23.18 1.44 27.23
CA ARG A 503 23.64 1.82 25.88
C ARG A 503 23.86 3.32 25.79
N THR A 504 24.80 3.76 24.95
CA THR A 504 24.82 5.15 24.48
C THR A 504 23.63 5.38 23.55
N VAL A 505 23.01 6.55 23.66
CA VAL A 505 21.82 6.96 22.90
C VAL A 505 21.95 8.41 22.46
N ALA A 506 21.33 8.76 21.34
CA ALA A 506 21.15 10.14 20.91
C ALA A 506 19.86 10.72 21.49
N SER A 507 19.91 11.96 21.97
CA SER A 507 18.75 12.74 22.43
C SER A 507 18.50 13.88 21.46
N PHE A 508 17.26 14.00 21.02
CA PHE A 508 16.76 15.04 20.12
C PHE A 508 15.73 15.87 20.89
N ASP A 509 15.84 17.19 20.84
CA ASP A 509 15.01 18.09 21.64
C ASP A 509 13.61 18.38 21.05
N GLY A 510 13.42 18.08 19.77
CA GLY A 510 12.19 18.34 19.02
C GLY A 510 12.03 19.79 18.54
N GLU A 511 13.13 20.56 18.48
CA GLU A 511 13.16 21.93 17.95
C GLU A 511 13.98 21.99 16.64
N ASP A 512 15.26 21.66 16.66
CA ASP A 512 16.14 21.72 15.48
C ASP A 512 17.16 20.57 15.36
N ASP A 513 17.14 19.61 16.29
CA ASP A 513 18.02 18.45 16.26
C ASP A 513 17.61 17.41 15.21
N GLY A 514 18.60 16.90 14.45
CA GLY A 514 18.39 15.80 13.52
C GLY A 514 19.69 15.21 12.96
N LEU A 515 19.66 13.93 12.59
CA LEU A 515 20.74 13.28 11.84
C LEU A 515 20.22 12.85 10.47
N ARG A 516 20.76 13.45 9.41
CA ARG A 516 20.39 13.14 8.03
C ARG A 516 21.40 12.22 7.38
N TYR A 517 20.94 11.18 6.72
CA TYR A 517 21.74 10.24 5.96
C TYR A 517 21.43 10.38 4.47
N ASP A 518 22.47 10.66 3.68
CA ASP A 518 22.38 10.72 2.22
C ASP A 518 22.30 9.28 1.67
N MET A 519 21.08 8.80 1.40
CA MET A 519 20.78 7.52 0.76
C MET A 519 21.05 7.60 -0.76
N SER A 520 20.95 6.48 -1.49
CA SER A 520 21.06 6.46 -2.95
C SER A 520 19.84 5.85 -3.65
N THR A 521 19.67 6.11 -4.95
CA THR A 521 18.71 5.37 -5.79
C THR A 521 18.90 3.86 -5.66
N SER A 522 20.15 3.38 -5.61
CA SER A 522 20.45 1.95 -5.50
C SER A 522 19.99 1.34 -4.17
N ASP A 523 19.81 2.15 -3.13
CA ASP A 523 19.24 1.70 -1.87
C ASP A 523 17.72 1.55 -2.01
N TYR A 524 17.03 2.51 -2.62
CA TYR A 524 15.58 2.42 -2.83
C TYR A 524 15.17 1.38 -3.87
N GLU A 525 16.01 1.09 -4.87
CA GLU A 525 15.83 -0.05 -5.77
C GLU A 525 15.73 -1.37 -4.98
N LYS A 526 16.50 -1.51 -3.90
CA LYS A 526 16.46 -2.70 -3.02
C LYS A 526 15.28 -2.72 -2.04
N LEU A 527 14.62 -1.58 -1.84
CA LEU A 527 13.46 -1.42 -0.95
C LEU A 527 12.13 -1.40 -1.72
N THR A 528 12.17 -1.59 -3.04
CA THR A 528 11.01 -1.37 -3.91
C THR A 528 9.87 -2.35 -3.62
N GLN A 529 10.16 -3.63 -3.33
CA GLN A 529 9.16 -4.71 -3.24
C GLN A 529 9.04 -5.34 -1.84
N ASN A 530 10.08 -5.24 -1.01
CA ASN A 530 10.03 -5.52 0.42
C ASN A 530 11.11 -4.73 1.16
N PHE A 531 10.90 -4.57 2.46
CA PHE A 531 11.86 -3.94 3.35
C PHE A 531 11.48 -4.15 4.82
N THR A 532 12.43 -3.86 5.70
CA THR A 532 12.21 -3.76 7.15
C THR A 532 12.86 -2.51 7.68
N ILE A 533 12.15 -1.77 8.54
CA ILE A 533 12.65 -0.60 9.25
C ILE A 533 12.60 -0.91 10.74
N GLU A 534 13.75 -0.81 11.41
CA GLU A 534 13.89 -1.06 12.85
C GLU A 534 14.27 0.24 13.56
N LEU A 535 13.61 0.51 14.70
CA LEU A 535 13.89 1.66 15.54
C LEU A 535 13.77 1.26 17.02
N TYR A 536 14.78 1.57 17.83
CA TYR A 536 14.67 1.48 19.29
C TYR A 536 14.73 2.87 19.90
N TYR A 537 13.59 3.37 20.36
CA TYR A 537 13.45 4.77 20.75
C TYR A 537 12.57 4.99 21.99
N MET A 538 12.70 6.16 22.59
CA MET A 538 11.92 6.63 23.73
C MET A 538 11.30 7.99 23.40
N PRO A 539 9.97 8.07 23.17
CA PRO A 539 9.29 9.35 22.97
C PRO A 539 9.21 10.15 24.27
N ARG A 540 9.47 11.47 24.21
CA ARG A 540 9.48 12.38 25.38
C ARG A 540 8.28 13.34 25.42
N ASP A 541 7.50 13.36 24.35
CA ASP A 541 6.22 14.05 24.28
C ASP A 541 5.20 13.26 23.46
N THR A 542 4.03 13.85 23.27
CA THR A 542 2.92 13.31 22.48
C THR A 542 2.59 14.23 21.31
N LYS A 543 3.56 15.01 20.81
CA LYS A 543 3.33 15.93 19.69
C LYS A 543 3.29 15.17 18.38
N ASN A 544 2.87 15.86 17.32
CA ASN A 544 2.96 15.37 15.95
C ASN A 544 4.40 15.48 15.47
N ASN A 545 5.13 14.36 15.37
CA ASN A 545 6.53 14.33 15.00
C ASN A 545 6.99 12.97 14.47
N ASN A 546 8.18 12.94 13.86
CA ASN A 546 8.70 11.77 13.16
C ASN A 546 10.06 11.39 13.76
N PRO A 547 10.18 10.33 14.59
CA PRO A 547 11.49 9.90 15.10
C PRO A 547 12.42 9.34 14.01
N MET A 548 11.86 8.87 12.89
CA MET A 548 12.63 8.42 11.71
C MET A 548 11.76 8.50 10.46
N GLY A 549 12.22 9.17 9.40
CA GLY A 549 11.42 9.31 8.18
C GLY A 549 12.10 10.06 7.03
N ASN A 550 11.48 9.92 5.86
CA ASN A 550 11.75 10.75 4.67
C ASN A 550 10.51 10.93 3.78
N THR A 551 9.36 11.17 4.41
CA THR A 551 8.05 11.21 3.76
C THR A 551 7.75 12.55 3.09
N GLN A 552 7.54 12.52 1.77
CA GLN A 552 7.28 13.70 0.91
C GLN A 552 6.23 13.38 -0.17
N SER A 553 5.12 12.74 0.20
CA SER A 553 4.21 12.02 -0.71
C SER A 553 4.82 10.76 -1.36
N SER A 554 5.81 10.18 -0.69
CA SER A 554 6.59 8.98 -1.07
C SER A 554 7.28 8.42 0.20
N GLY A 555 8.07 7.35 0.05
CA GLY A 555 8.93 6.83 1.12
C GLY A 555 8.20 6.19 2.30
N PHE A 556 8.85 6.23 3.45
CA PHE A 556 8.35 5.69 4.71
C PHE A 556 8.74 6.56 5.90
N CYS A 557 7.98 6.49 6.98
CA CYS A 557 8.35 7.07 8.26
C CYS A 557 7.65 6.34 9.41
N PHE A 558 8.20 6.51 10.61
CA PHE A 558 7.43 6.39 11.83
C PHE A 558 6.92 7.78 12.20
N GLU A 559 5.61 7.96 12.23
CA GLU A 559 4.95 9.22 12.58
C GLU A 559 4.12 9.04 13.85
N GLN A 560 4.35 9.89 14.84
CA GLN A 560 3.57 9.91 16.07
C GLN A 560 2.39 10.86 15.90
N ALA A 561 1.17 10.35 16.07
CA ALA A 561 -0.04 11.15 15.92
C ALA A 561 -0.20 12.13 17.10
N GLY A 562 -0.25 13.43 16.78
CA GLY A 562 -0.32 14.50 17.77
C GLY A 562 -1.46 14.38 18.78
N GLY A 563 -1.14 14.63 20.05
CA GLY A 563 -2.06 14.49 21.19
C GLY A 563 -2.26 13.04 21.66
N THR A 564 -1.54 12.07 21.10
CA THR A 564 -1.70 10.63 21.40
C THR A 564 -0.35 9.95 21.62
N ASN A 565 -0.39 8.71 22.11
CA ASN A 565 0.75 7.79 22.16
C ASN A 565 0.71 6.77 20.99
N THR A 566 0.05 7.13 19.88
CA THR A 566 -0.08 6.26 18.72
C THR A 566 1.06 6.54 17.76
N LEU A 567 1.91 5.55 17.54
CA LEU A 567 2.90 5.57 16.47
C LEU A 567 2.32 4.85 15.25
N GLN A 568 2.48 5.44 14.08
CA GLN A 568 2.05 4.87 12.80
C GLN A 568 3.28 4.63 11.94
N PHE A 569 3.33 3.48 11.28
CA PHE A 569 4.33 3.22 10.25
C PHE A 569 3.77 3.57 8.88
N TRP A 570 4.11 4.75 8.37
CA TRP A 570 3.65 5.20 7.06
C TRP A 570 4.56 4.60 5.99
N SER A 571 3.97 4.01 4.95
CA SER A 571 4.71 3.52 3.78
C SER A 571 3.89 3.77 2.52
N HIS A 572 4.45 4.50 1.55
CA HIS A 572 3.75 4.84 0.30
C HIS A 572 3.90 3.71 -0.72
N ILE A 573 2.95 2.78 -0.74
CA ILE A 573 3.00 1.54 -1.54
C ILE A 573 1.82 1.49 -2.50
N GLY A 574 2.11 1.22 -3.78
CA GLY A 574 1.07 1.00 -4.79
C GLY A 574 0.17 2.22 -5.03
N GLY A 575 0.70 3.42 -4.86
CA GLY A 575 -0.01 4.68 -5.08
C GLY A 575 -0.58 5.35 -3.83
N ASP A 576 -0.64 4.66 -2.68
CA ASP A 576 -1.24 5.18 -1.44
C ASP A 576 -0.38 4.92 -0.19
N TYR A 577 -0.57 5.72 0.86
CA TYR A 577 0.02 5.44 2.18
C TYR A 577 -0.72 4.33 2.92
N LYS A 578 0.05 3.36 3.41
CA LYS A 578 -0.37 2.30 4.34
C LYS A 578 0.16 2.66 5.72
N LYS A 579 -0.68 2.53 6.75
CA LYS A 579 -0.43 3.11 8.09
C LYS A 579 -0.86 2.17 9.22
N PRO A 580 -0.29 0.95 9.33
CA PRO A 580 -0.49 0.16 10.54
C PRO A 580 -0.04 0.96 11.76
N ALA A 581 -0.77 0.82 12.87
CA ALA A 581 -0.62 1.67 14.05
C ALA A 581 -0.48 0.85 15.33
N ALA A 582 0.30 1.35 16.29
CA ALA A 582 0.46 0.76 17.59
C ALA A 582 0.59 1.82 18.69
N GLN A 583 0.26 1.44 19.92
CA GLN A 583 0.56 2.29 21.08
C GLN A 583 2.02 2.11 21.48
N VAL A 584 2.69 3.24 21.74
CA VAL A 584 4.02 3.30 22.37
C VAL A 584 3.90 3.87 23.78
N GLU A 585 4.83 3.53 24.65
CA GLU A 585 4.87 4.08 26.00
C GLU A 585 5.78 5.31 26.05
N LYS A 586 5.19 6.46 26.39
CA LYS A 586 5.92 7.71 26.64
C LYS A 586 6.90 7.53 27.81
N ASP A 587 8.10 8.11 27.68
CA ASP A 587 9.19 8.03 28.66
C ASP A 587 9.67 6.60 28.95
N ALA A 588 9.37 5.65 28.07
CA ALA A 588 9.85 4.28 28.10
C ALA A 588 10.49 3.87 26.76
N TRP A 589 11.35 2.85 26.79
CA TRP A 589 12.00 2.32 25.59
C TRP A 589 11.06 1.41 24.81
N ASN A 590 10.83 1.73 23.54
CA ASN A 590 9.96 0.99 22.62
C ASN A 590 10.80 0.51 21.44
N HIS A 591 10.89 -0.82 21.26
CA HIS A 591 11.46 -1.41 20.06
C HIS A 591 10.36 -1.55 19.02
N VAL A 592 10.53 -0.88 17.88
CA VAL A 592 9.54 -0.76 16.84
C VAL A 592 10.10 -1.34 15.56
N VAL A 593 9.34 -2.21 14.92
CA VAL A 593 9.70 -2.74 13.60
C VAL A 593 8.51 -2.59 12.65
N GLY A 594 8.76 -1.93 11.52
CA GLY A 594 7.85 -1.86 10.38
C GLY A 594 8.36 -2.80 9.28
N THR A 595 7.51 -3.68 8.76
CA THR A 595 7.88 -4.59 7.66
C THR A 595 6.93 -4.45 6.48
N TYR A 596 7.45 -4.58 5.26
CA TYR A 596 6.66 -4.81 4.06
C TYR A 596 7.12 -6.11 3.39
N ASP A 597 6.19 -7.04 3.16
CA ASP A 597 6.49 -8.38 2.63
C ASP A 597 6.04 -8.59 1.17
N GLY A 598 5.68 -7.51 0.47
CA GLY A 598 5.08 -7.54 -0.87
C GLY A 598 3.54 -7.61 -0.84
N GLN A 599 2.95 -8.04 0.27
CA GLN A 599 1.50 -8.22 0.41
C GLN A 599 0.91 -7.48 1.62
N ASN A 600 1.70 -7.26 2.66
CA ASN A 600 1.27 -6.69 3.93
C ASN A 600 2.33 -5.73 4.47
N VAL A 601 1.87 -4.58 4.96
CA VAL A 601 2.65 -3.72 5.85
C VAL A 601 2.28 -4.06 7.29
N LYS A 602 3.26 -4.44 8.11
CA LYS A 602 3.05 -4.88 9.50
C LYS A 602 3.83 -4.00 10.44
N MET A 603 3.27 -3.78 11.63
CA MET A 603 3.92 -3.04 12.72
C MET A 603 4.05 -3.91 13.96
N TYR A 604 5.25 -3.96 14.51
CA TYR A 604 5.60 -4.71 15.71
C TYR A 604 6.09 -3.76 16.80
N ILE A 605 5.76 -4.07 18.05
CA ILE A 605 6.27 -3.38 19.25
C ILE A 605 6.82 -4.44 20.20
N ASN A 606 8.09 -4.31 20.60
CA ASN A 606 8.77 -5.18 21.55
C ASN A 606 8.65 -6.67 21.17
N GLY A 607 8.90 -7.00 19.90
CA GLY A 607 8.80 -8.37 19.37
C GLY A 607 7.39 -8.81 18.95
N GLU A 608 6.33 -8.14 19.39
CA GLU A 608 4.95 -8.56 19.16
C GLU A 608 4.29 -7.83 17.98
N LEU A 609 3.62 -8.57 17.08
CA LEU A 609 2.80 -8.00 16.01
C LEU A 609 1.61 -7.24 16.60
N LYS A 610 1.46 -5.96 16.23
CA LYS A 610 0.36 -5.10 16.72
C LYS A 610 -0.70 -4.82 15.66
N ASP A 611 -0.30 -4.62 14.41
CA ASP A 611 -1.23 -4.28 13.34
C ASP A 611 -0.72 -4.72 11.96
N THR A 612 -1.64 -4.92 11.02
CA THR A 612 -1.38 -5.37 9.65
C THR A 612 -2.32 -4.69 8.67
N VAL A 613 -1.76 -4.07 7.64
CA VAL A 613 -2.49 -3.44 6.54
C VAL A 613 -2.10 -4.12 5.23
N ALA A 614 -3.09 -4.65 4.50
CA ALA A 614 -2.86 -5.24 3.19
C ALA A 614 -2.39 -4.18 2.18
N ALA A 615 -1.36 -4.49 1.40
CA ALA A 615 -0.73 -3.58 0.46
C ALA A 615 -0.01 -4.34 -0.65
N THR A 616 -0.17 -3.90 -1.89
CA THR A 616 0.55 -4.45 -3.06
C THR A 616 1.10 -3.33 -3.93
N GLY A 617 2.15 -3.64 -4.68
CA GLY A 617 2.84 -2.70 -5.55
C GLY A 617 4.16 -2.20 -4.95
N SER A 618 4.79 -1.24 -5.62
CA SER A 618 6.12 -0.77 -5.24
C SER A 618 6.07 0.33 -4.18
N LEU A 619 7.10 0.40 -3.33
CA LEU A 619 7.43 1.60 -2.57
C LEU A 619 7.72 2.74 -3.54
N LYS A 620 7.05 3.89 -3.36
CA LYS A 620 7.34 5.09 -4.14
C LYS A 620 8.64 5.72 -3.63
N GLU A 621 9.64 5.84 -4.51
CA GLU A 621 10.95 6.39 -4.19
C GLU A 621 10.83 7.82 -3.60
N PRO A 622 11.38 8.06 -2.40
CA PRO A 622 11.44 9.39 -1.77
C PRO A 622 12.69 10.19 -2.16
N PRO A 623 12.78 11.47 -1.76
CA PRO A 623 14.07 12.15 -1.69
C PRO A 623 15.06 11.31 -0.87
N HIS A 624 16.33 11.27 -1.30
CA HIS A 624 17.34 10.38 -0.71
C HIS A 624 17.92 10.90 0.61
N TYR A 625 17.10 11.56 1.42
CA TYR A 625 17.48 12.19 2.67
C TYR A 625 16.70 11.56 3.80
N LEU A 626 17.27 10.54 4.45
CA LEU A 626 16.63 9.87 5.59
C LEU A 626 17.03 10.56 6.89
N PHE A 627 16.06 10.94 7.71
CA PHE A 627 16.31 11.56 9.01
C PHE A 627 16.10 10.58 10.17
N LEU A 628 16.94 10.74 11.20
CA LEU A 628 16.62 10.40 12.59
C LEU A 628 16.36 11.70 13.36
N GLY A 629 15.35 11.69 14.23
CA GLY A 629 14.92 12.87 14.98
C GLY A 629 14.02 13.83 14.20
N GLY A 630 13.60 13.47 12.99
CA GLY A 630 12.65 14.23 12.18
C GLY A 630 12.33 13.55 10.86
N ASP A 631 11.86 14.36 9.92
CA ASP A 631 11.51 14.01 8.55
C ASP A 631 12.19 14.97 7.55
N THR A 632 12.10 14.66 6.26
CA THR A 632 12.67 15.47 5.18
C THR A 632 11.64 16.33 4.48
N SER A 633 12.00 17.60 4.23
CA SER A 633 11.27 18.51 3.36
C SER A 633 11.53 18.24 1.87
N SER A 634 10.79 18.90 0.96
CA SER A 634 10.95 18.72 -0.50
C SER A 634 12.33 19.13 -0.99
N ASP A 635 12.97 20.03 -0.24
CA ASP A 635 14.29 20.58 -0.54
C ASP A 635 15.40 19.84 0.23
N GLY A 636 15.06 18.80 1.00
CA GLY A 636 16.02 17.97 1.73
C GLY A 636 16.41 18.48 3.12
N GLU A 637 15.62 19.41 3.68
CA GLU A 637 15.84 19.99 5.02
C GLU A 637 15.03 19.25 6.09
N LEU A 638 15.36 19.50 7.37
CA LEU A 638 14.68 18.89 8.53
C LEU A 638 13.27 19.49 8.75
N GLU A 639 12.27 18.63 8.95
CA GLU A 639 10.93 18.98 9.44
C GLU A 639 10.36 17.92 10.39
N PHE A 640 9.21 18.19 11.02
CA PHE A 640 8.54 17.28 11.98
C PHE A 640 9.46 16.73 13.09
N GLN A 641 10.28 17.61 13.67
CA GLN A 641 11.29 17.28 14.68
C GLN A 641 10.69 16.52 15.87
N ALA A 642 11.36 15.45 16.28
CA ALA A 642 10.92 14.57 17.35
C ALA A 642 11.68 14.80 18.65
N ASN A 643 10.96 15.13 19.72
CA ASN A 643 11.52 15.12 21.07
C ASN A 643 11.60 13.67 21.57
N CYS A 644 12.76 13.05 21.42
CA CYS A 644 12.94 11.63 21.70
C CYS A 644 14.40 11.28 22.04
N LYS A 645 14.60 10.05 22.52
CA LYS A 645 15.91 9.40 22.52
C LYS A 645 15.91 8.22 21.56
N ILE A 646 17.01 7.99 20.84
CA ILE A 646 17.17 6.85 19.93
C ILE A 646 18.43 6.07 20.31
N ALA A 647 18.29 4.75 20.49
CA ALA A 647 19.39 3.84 20.80
C ALA A 647 19.96 3.16 19.55
N LEU A 648 19.08 2.82 18.60
CA LEU A 648 19.46 2.34 17.27
C LEU A 648 18.37 2.63 16.24
N ALA A 649 18.77 2.70 14.97
CA ALA A 649 17.87 2.79 13.82
C ALA A 649 18.50 2.08 12.62
N ARG A 650 17.71 1.25 11.93
CA ARG A 650 18.20 0.44 10.81
C ARG A 650 17.18 0.34 9.70
N VAL A 651 17.68 0.23 8.47
CA VAL A 651 16.90 -0.03 7.26
C VAL A 651 17.45 -1.29 6.63
N TYR A 652 16.57 -2.22 6.29
CA TYR A 652 16.92 -3.49 5.69
C TYR A 652 16.25 -3.67 4.34
N THR A 653 16.99 -4.23 3.39
CA THR A 653 16.37 -4.93 2.26
C THR A 653 15.87 -6.30 2.71
N GLY A 654 14.78 -6.79 2.15
CA GLY A 654 14.12 -8.00 2.65
C GLY A 654 13.20 -7.75 3.84
N THR A 655 12.50 -8.78 4.25
CA THR A 655 11.51 -8.73 5.34
C THR A 655 12.06 -9.49 6.55
N MET A 656 11.90 -8.99 7.77
CA MET A 656 12.06 -9.79 8.97
C MET A 656 10.84 -10.69 9.18
N THR A 657 11.05 -11.96 9.52
CA THR A 657 9.99 -12.81 10.08
C THR A 657 9.63 -12.37 11.49
N ALA A 658 8.51 -12.85 12.05
CA ALA A 658 8.18 -12.57 13.45
C ALA A 658 9.27 -13.08 14.44
N GLU A 659 9.95 -14.17 14.11
CA GLU A 659 11.07 -14.70 14.89
C GLU A 659 12.32 -13.81 14.75
N ASP A 660 12.60 -13.29 13.56
CA ASP A 660 13.68 -12.30 13.37
C ASP A 660 13.40 -11.01 14.15
N VAL A 661 12.15 -10.53 14.16
CA VAL A 661 11.74 -9.35 14.93
C VAL A 661 11.89 -9.58 16.43
N GLN A 662 11.48 -10.74 16.92
CA GLN A 662 11.67 -11.12 18.33
C GLN A 662 13.17 -11.18 18.68
N THR A 663 13.98 -11.79 17.83
CA THR A 663 15.45 -11.86 18.00
C THR A 663 16.08 -10.47 18.01
N ALA A 664 15.64 -9.59 17.10
CA ALA A 664 16.10 -8.20 17.04
C ALA A 664 15.72 -7.43 18.32
N TYR A 665 14.51 -7.63 18.84
CA TYR A 665 14.09 -7.04 20.11
C TYR A 665 14.95 -7.53 21.29
N GLU A 666 15.20 -8.83 21.40
CA GLU A 666 16.05 -9.41 22.44
C GLU A 666 17.48 -8.85 22.35
N ALA A 667 18.04 -8.73 21.15
CA ALA A 667 19.36 -8.13 20.94
C ALA A 667 19.39 -6.62 21.25
N ALA A 668 18.32 -5.88 20.91
CA ALA A 668 18.22 -4.45 21.19
C ALA A 668 18.09 -4.16 22.69
N SER A 669 17.31 -4.98 23.41
CA SER A 669 16.99 -4.83 24.83
C SER A 669 18.01 -5.50 25.77
N ALA A 670 18.86 -6.39 25.26
CA ALA A 670 20.00 -6.91 26.00
C ALA A 670 20.90 -5.75 26.43
N LYS A 671 21.22 -5.69 27.72
CA LYS A 671 22.28 -4.80 28.19
C LYS A 671 23.58 -5.28 27.54
N PRO A 672 24.36 -4.39 26.89
CA PRO A 672 25.67 -4.76 26.38
C PRO A 672 26.44 -5.43 27.51
N GLU A 673 27.00 -6.61 27.26
CA GLU A 673 27.87 -7.24 28.26
C GLU A 673 28.94 -6.22 28.61
N THR A 674 29.03 -5.87 29.90
CA THR A 674 30.21 -5.15 30.37
C THR A 674 31.36 -6.12 30.15
N SER A 675 32.21 -5.88 29.17
CA SER A 675 33.43 -6.64 28.95
C SER A 675 34.15 -6.75 30.30
N SER A 676 34.17 -7.96 30.86
CA SER A 676 34.84 -8.19 32.12
C SER A 676 36.34 -8.24 31.87
N VAL A 677 37.11 -7.70 32.80
CA VAL A 677 38.56 -7.88 32.79
C VAL A 677 38.82 -9.35 33.09
N GLU A 678 39.31 -10.08 32.12
CA GLU A 678 39.60 -11.50 32.25
C GLU A 678 40.99 -11.68 32.83
N VAL A 679 41.10 -12.49 33.87
CA VAL A 679 42.33 -12.72 34.64
C VAL A 679 42.74 -14.18 34.57
N GLU A 680 44.00 -14.42 34.25
CA GLU A 680 44.56 -15.75 34.08
C GLU A 680 45.85 -15.93 34.89
N VAL A 681 46.12 -17.18 35.26
CA VAL A 681 47.44 -17.59 35.74
C VAL A 681 48.03 -18.62 34.78
N LEU A 682 49.30 -18.42 34.43
CA LEU A 682 50.06 -19.22 33.49
C LEU A 682 51.28 -19.83 34.18
N GLY A 683 51.54 -21.11 33.91
CA GLY A 683 52.73 -21.83 34.35
C GLY A 683 53.63 -22.14 33.16
N GLU A 684 54.86 -22.57 33.44
CA GLU A 684 55.67 -23.22 32.41
C GLU A 684 55.29 -24.70 32.38
N ASP A 685 55.27 -25.34 31.21
CA ASP A 685 54.97 -26.77 31.13
C ASP A 685 55.94 -27.60 32.00
N HIS A 686 57.19 -27.13 32.10
CA HIS A 686 58.27 -27.85 32.73
C HIS A 686 59.39 -26.91 33.20
N VAL A 687 59.93 -27.14 34.41
CA VAL A 687 61.17 -26.52 34.90
C VAL A 687 62.10 -27.57 35.47
N GLN A 688 63.40 -27.37 35.30
CA GLN A 688 64.38 -28.29 35.86
C GLN A 688 64.58 -28.00 37.35
N LEU A 689 64.64 -29.04 38.16
CA LEU A 689 64.88 -28.94 39.60
C LEU A 689 66.17 -28.15 39.90
N GLU A 690 67.17 -28.31 39.03
CA GLU A 690 68.46 -27.63 39.08
C GLU A 690 68.40 -26.14 38.75
N ASP A 691 67.40 -25.68 37.99
CA ASP A 691 67.18 -24.24 37.72
C ASP A 691 66.85 -23.49 39.01
N GLY A 692 66.37 -24.22 40.02
CA GLY A 692 66.09 -23.70 41.35
C GLY A 692 64.95 -22.69 41.40
N THR A 693 64.29 -22.39 40.28
CA THR A 693 63.20 -21.41 40.21
C THR A 693 61.98 -21.96 39.48
N VAL A 694 60.79 -21.67 40.00
CA VAL A 694 59.50 -22.13 39.46
C VAL A 694 58.62 -20.89 39.23
N PRO A 695 58.52 -20.40 37.98
CA PRO A 695 57.77 -19.18 37.69
C PRO A 695 56.31 -19.48 37.34
N PHE A 696 55.44 -18.54 37.75
CA PHE A 696 54.05 -18.41 37.33
C PHE A 696 53.82 -16.95 36.92
N ARG A 697 52.95 -16.72 35.94
CA ARG A 697 52.60 -15.38 35.46
C ARG A 697 51.12 -15.14 35.68
N PHE A 698 50.78 -13.96 36.16
CA PHE A 698 49.41 -13.48 36.16
C PHE A 698 49.24 -12.56 34.97
N ALA A 699 48.18 -12.75 34.20
CA ALA A 699 47.89 -11.99 33.00
C ALA A 699 46.46 -11.44 33.02
N MET A 700 46.24 -10.35 32.28
CA MET A 700 44.92 -9.77 32.06
C MET A 700 44.67 -9.48 30.59
N GLN A 701 43.42 -9.58 30.16
CA GLN A 701 42.93 -9.12 28.86
C GLN A 701 41.62 -8.34 29.01
N ASN A 702 41.15 -7.71 27.94
CA ASN A 702 39.94 -6.86 27.95
C ASN A 702 40.00 -5.73 29.00
N MET A 703 41.18 -5.15 29.22
CA MET A 703 41.35 -4.06 30.17
C MET A 703 40.86 -2.75 29.59
N GLU A 704 40.03 -2.03 30.33
CA GLU A 704 39.67 -0.64 30.04
C GLU A 704 39.98 0.24 31.25
N ARG A 705 40.95 1.15 31.12
CA ARG A 705 41.37 2.12 32.15
C ARG A 705 41.69 1.47 33.50
N VAL A 706 42.24 0.25 33.51
CA VAL A 706 42.58 -0.51 34.72
C VAL A 706 43.70 0.18 35.48
N ALA A 707 43.48 0.46 36.77
CA ALA A 707 44.43 1.17 37.62
C ALA A 707 45.02 0.30 38.74
N ALA A 708 44.25 -0.66 39.25
CA ALA A 708 44.67 -1.56 40.31
C ALA A 708 43.98 -2.93 40.23
N ALA A 709 44.64 -3.95 40.75
CA ALA A 709 44.05 -5.28 40.88
C ALA A 709 44.54 -5.99 42.14
N THR A 710 43.65 -6.70 42.81
CA THR A 710 43.98 -7.64 43.88
C THR A 710 43.72 -9.06 43.41
N LEU A 711 44.74 -9.91 43.50
CA LEU A 711 44.70 -11.32 43.14
C LEU A 711 44.88 -12.16 44.39
N ASN A 712 43.90 -13.03 44.67
CA ASN A 712 43.98 -14.06 45.70
C ASN A 712 44.21 -15.40 45.02
N PHE A 713 45.14 -16.18 45.54
CA PHE A 713 45.50 -17.46 44.97
C PHE A 713 45.99 -18.46 46.03
N GLU A 714 45.98 -19.73 45.66
CA GLU A 714 46.45 -20.85 46.46
C GLU A 714 47.56 -21.60 45.73
N VAL A 715 48.60 -21.98 46.48
CA VAL A 715 49.68 -22.84 46.01
C VAL A 715 49.44 -24.23 46.57
N GLN A 716 49.28 -25.20 45.69
CA GLN A 716 49.11 -26.61 46.06
C GLN A 716 50.47 -27.28 46.25
N ASP A 717 50.54 -28.19 47.23
CA ASP A 717 51.77 -28.87 47.68
C ASP A 717 52.92 -27.88 47.96
N LYS A 718 52.78 -27.13 49.06
CA LYS A 718 53.82 -26.21 49.54
C LYS A 718 55.17 -26.89 49.82
N THR A 719 55.25 -28.22 49.79
CA THR A 719 56.50 -28.93 50.05
C THR A 719 57.46 -28.93 48.86
N LEU A 720 56.98 -28.60 47.65
CA LEU A 720 57.77 -28.53 46.41
C LEU A 720 58.43 -27.16 46.18
N VAL A 721 57.86 -26.10 46.73
CA VAL A 721 58.25 -24.71 46.46
C VAL A 721 58.35 -23.86 47.73
N LYS A 722 59.28 -22.91 47.77
CA LYS A 722 59.46 -21.93 48.87
C LYS A 722 59.80 -20.54 48.35
N ASP A 723 59.86 -19.55 49.24
CA ASP A 723 60.37 -18.20 48.94
C ASP A 723 59.68 -17.50 47.74
N GLY A 724 58.34 -17.57 47.66
CA GLY A 724 57.57 -16.96 46.58
C GLY A 724 57.74 -15.43 46.49
N LYS A 725 58.42 -14.96 45.44
CA LYS A 725 58.70 -13.55 45.18
C LYS A 725 57.87 -13.04 44.02
N ILE A 726 57.36 -11.81 44.13
CA ILE A 726 56.58 -11.16 43.08
C ILE A 726 57.39 -10.09 42.35
N THR A 727 57.25 -10.03 41.03
CA THR A 727 57.73 -8.93 40.18
C THR A 727 56.56 -8.39 39.36
N GLY A 728 56.26 -7.10 39.46
CA GLY A 728 55.28 -6.46 38.57
C GLY A 728 55.84 -6.32 37.15
N LEU A 729 54.98 -6.48 36.14
CA LEU A 729 55.33 -6.46 34.72
C LEU A 729 54.50 -5.43 33.96
N ASN A 730 54.99 -5.01 32.79
CA ASN A 730 54.27 -4.16 31.84
C ASN A 730 53.60 -2.92 32.45
N GLY A 731 54.28 -2.27 33.40
CA GLY A 731 53.84 -1.03 34.05
C GLY A 731 53.06 -1.23 35.36
N PHE A 732 52.62 -2.45 35.66
CA PHE A 732 52.10 -2.81 36.97
C PHE A 732 53.23 -2.96 37.99
N LYS A 733 52.98 -2.46 39.21
CA LYS A 733 53.87 -2.65 40.36
C LYS A 733 53.09 -3.26 41.51
N ALA A 734 53.71 -4.20 42.21
CA ALA A 734 53.20 -4.68 43.48
C ALA A 734 53.28 -3.56 44.51
N LEU A 735 52.16 -3.27 45.17
CA LEU A 735 52.09 -2.25 46.22
C LEU A 735 52.76 -2.72 47.52
N ASP A 736 52.81 -4.04 47.73
CA ASP A 736 53.50 -4.72 48.82
C ASP A 736 53.94 -6.12 48.36
N GLY A 737 54.71 -6.83 49.17
CA GLY A 737 54.96 -8.26 48.97
C GLY A 737 53.67 -9.09 49.03
N VAL A 738 53.74 -10.35 48.59
CA VAL A 738 52.61 -11.27 48.72
C VAL A 738 52.31 -11.50 50.20
N LYS A 739 51.05 -11.29 50.59
CA LYS A 739 50.57 -11.60 51.94
C LYS A 739 50.24 -13.08 52.02
N TRP A 740 51.07 -13.83 52.72
CA TRP A 740 50.94 -15.28 52.84
C TRP A 740 50.16 -15.68 54.10
N THR A 741 49.28 -16.68 53.96
CA THR A 741 48.61 -17.37 55.07
C THR A 741 48.73 -18.88 54.85
N GLU A 742 49.13 -19.63 55.89
CA GLU A 742 49.25 -21.09 55.81
C GLU A 742 47.99 -21.78 56.37
N GLU A 743 47.47 -22.75 55.63
CA GLU A 743 46.33 -23.58 56.04
C GLU A 743 46.60 -25.04 55.63
N GLY A 744 47.12 -25.85 56.56
CA GLY A 744 47.52 -27.24 56.27
C GLY A 744 48.67 -27.31 55.25
N ASP A 745 48.49 -28.11 54.20
CA ASP A 745 49.45 -28.28 53.08
C ASP A 745 49.29 -27.25 51.95
N THR A 746 48.30 -26.35 52.08
CA THR A 746 48.04 -25.26 51.13
C THR A 746 48.62 -23.95 51.63
N LEU A 747 49.25 -23.19 50.73
CA LEU A 747 49.78 -21.86 51.00
C LEU A 747 48.93 -20.83 50.23
N LYS A 748 48.22 -19.93 50.94
CA LYS A 748 47.37 -18.90 50.33
C LYS A 748 48.12 -17.58 50.21
N GLY A 749 48.09 -16.96 49.04
CA GLY A 749 48.70 -15.67 48.75
C GLY A 749 47.67 -14.62 48.35
N SER A 750 47.88 -13.39 48.80
CA SER A 750 47.15 -12.21 48.32
C SER A 750 48.12 -11.17 47.82
N LEU A 751 47.91 -10.67 46.61
CA LEU A 751 48.77 -9.73 45.90
C LEU A 751 47.95 -8.54 45.39
N THR A 752 48.37 -7.33 45.72
CA THR A 752 47.78 -6.11 45.13
C THR A 752 48.78 -5.42 44.22
N LEU A 753 48.37 -5.19 42.97
CA LEU A 753 49.10 -4.51 41.91
C LEU A 753 48.46 -3.16 41.60
N SER A 754 49.27 -2.19 41.19
CA SER A 754 48.80 -0.90 40.66
C SER A 754 49.59 -0.51 39.41
N TYR A 755 48.87 -0.02 38.41
CA TYR A 755 49.42 0.58 37.21
C TYR A 755 49.71 2.06 37.46
N LEU A 756 50.99 2.42 37.59
CA LEU A 756 51.41 3.74 38.07
C LEU A 756 51.47 4.82 36.98
N THR A 757 50.49 4.82 36.08
CA THR A 757 50.35 5.81 35.00
C THR A 757 48.97 6.45 35.06
N GLU A 758 48.88 7.74 34.74
CA GLU A 758 47.64 8.51 34.75
C GLU A 758 46.61 7.94 33.75
N GLY A 759 45.36 7.78 34.19
CA GLY A 759 44.24 7.30 33.36
C GLY A 759 44.03 5.78 33.30
N GLY A 760 44.91 4.98 33.91
CA GLY A 760 44.83 3.51 33.86
C GLY A 760 45.26 2.91 32.52
N LEU A 761 45.27 1.58 32.42
CA LEU A 761 45.65 0.84 31.22
C LEU A 761 44.39 0.37 30.46
N THR A 762 44.31 0.73 29.18
CA THR A 762 43.35 0.14 28.24
C THR A 762 44.10 -0.73 27.24
N LYS A 763 43.75 -2.01 27.18
CA LYS A 763 44.33 -2.98 26.25
C LYS A 763 43.45 -4.24 26.15
N GLU A 764 43.12 -4.61 24.92
CA GLU A 764 42.32 -5.81 24.62
C GLU A 764 43.17 -7.08 24.73
N ASP A 765 44.34 -7.13 24.09
CA ASP A 765 45.21 -8.32 24.10
C ASP A 765 45.71 -8.73 25.51
N LEU A 766 45.84 -10.05 25.71
CA LEU A 766 46.46 -10.64 26.89
C LEU A 766 47.84 -10.06 27.20
N LEU A 767 48.01 -9.63 28.45
CA LEU A 767 49.22 -8.99 28.94
C LEU A 767 49.62 -9.55 30.31
N ASP A 768 50.87 -10.02 30.42
CA ASP A 768 51.44 -10.39 31.72
C ASP A 768 51.53 -9.16 32.64
N ILE A 769 50.87 -9.18 33.78
CA ILE A 769 50.86 -8.05 34.74
C ILE A 769 51.78 -8.29 35.94
N ALA A 770 52.06 -9.55 36.26
CA ALA A 770 53.02 -9.90 37.32
C ALA A 770 53.59 -11.30 37.12
N ARG A 771 54.79 -11.53 37.64
CA ARG A 771 55.44 -12.84 37.71
C ARG A 771 55.70 -13.21 39.16
N LEU A 772 55.15 -14.34 39.58
CA LEU A 772 55.43 -15.01 40.85
C LEU A 772 56.51 -16.06 40.62
N THR A 773 57.59 -16.01 41.39
CA THR A 773 58.71 -16.95 41.24
C THR A 773 59.01 -17.59 42.59
N PHE A 774 58.86 -18.91 42.66
CA PHE A 774 59.28 -19.70 43.80
C PHE A 774 60.70 -20.23 43.61
N THR A 775 61.31 -20.64 44.72
CA THR A 775 62.53 -21.46 44.74
C THR A 775 62.13 -22.93 44.95
N ALA A 776 62.64 -23.85 44.13
CA ALA A 776 62.37 -25.28 44.31
C ALA A 776 63.03 -25.82 45.61
N THR A 777 62.38 -26.79 46.27
CA THR A 777 62.87 -27.35 47.56
C THR A 777 63.80 -28.55 47.43
N GLY A 778 64.12 -28.97 46.20
CA GLY A 778 64.92 -30.18 45.93
C GLY A 778 64.09 -31.46 45.77
N LYS A 779 62.78 -31.33 45.55
CA LYS A 779 61.85 -32.44 45.26
C LYS A 779 61.25 -32.30 43.86
N THR A 780 61.00 -33.42 43.18
CA THR A 780 60.22 -33.46 41.95
C THR A 780 58.72 -33.56 42.24
N GLY A 781 57.90 -33.14 41.27
CA GLY A 781 56.45 -33.13 41.35
C GLY A 781 55.83 -31.90 40.68
N THR A 782 54.50 -31.85 40.62
CA THR A 782 53.78 -30.74 39.99
C THR A 782 53.40 -29.67 41.01
N ALA A 783 54.00 -28.49 40.88
CA ALA A 783 53.54 -27.31 41.63
C ALA A 783 52.37 -26.66 40.88
N ALA A 784 51.33 -26.26 41.61
CA ALA A 784 50.17 -25.60 41.01
C ALA A 784 49.82 -24.30 41.74
N VAL A 785 49.46 -23.26 40.98
CA VAL A 785 48.90 -22.01 41.49
C VAL A 785 47.48 -21.89 40.98
N THR A 786 46.53 -21.68 41.88
CA THR A 786 45.11 -21.50 41.56
C THR A 786 44.62 -20.14 42.03
N LEU A 787 44.15 -19.28 41.13
CA LEU A 787 43.41 -18.06 41.46
C LEU A 787 42.08 -18.42 42.15
N THR A 788 41.83 -17.79 43.29
CA THR A 788 40.62 -18.00 44.11
C THR A 788 39.78 -16.75 44.27
N GLY A 789 40.27 -15.59 43.83
CA GLY A 789 39.49 -14.36 43.75
C GLY A 789 40.27 -13.24 43.09
N VAL A 790 39.56 -12.40 42.34
CA VAL A 790 40.11 -11.22 41.68
C VAL A 790 39.21 -10.03 41.93
N GLU A 791 39.82 -8.88 42.20
CA GLU A 791 39.13 -7.59 42.26
C GLU A 791 39.93 -6.62 41.40
N VAL A 792 39.27 -5.99 40.42
CA VAL A 792 39.91 -5.04 39.51
C VAL A 792 39.23 -3.68 39.66
N ALA A 793 40.03 -2.62 39.76
CA ALA A 793 39.56 -1.25 39.84
C ALA A 793 40.24 -0.39 38.77
N GLY A 794 39.48 0.58 38.25
CA GLY A 794 39.90 1.48 37.19
C GLY A 794 39.16 2.79 37.26
N TYR A 795 39.03 3.44 36.11
CA TYR A 795 38.28 4.68 35.97
C TYR A 795 37.15 4.50 34.96
N ASP A 796 35.98 5.07 35.23
CA ASP A 796 34.92 5.17 34.24
C ASP A 796 35.22 6.24 33.17
N GLU A 797 34.28 6.46 32.26
CA GLU A 797 34.40 7.44 31.17
C GLU A 797 34.59 8.88 31.69
N ASP A 798 34.03 9.19 32.86
CA ASP A 798 34.11 10.51 33.50
C ASP A 798 35.41 10.67 34.32
N GLY A 799 36.20 9.60 34.46
CA GLY A 799 37.45 9.59 35.21
C GLY A 799 37.25 9.32 36.70
N GLU A 800 36.06 8.93 37.14
CA GLU A 800 35.78 8.57 38.53
C GLU A 800 36.24 7.12 38.81
N PRO A 801 36.82 6.85 40.00
CA PRO A 801 37.32 5.53 40.34
C PRO A 801 36.17 4.54 40.60
N VAL A 802 36.18 3.41 39.90
CA VAL A 802 35.15 2.36 39.99
C VAL A 802 35.76 0.96 40.08
N PHE A 803 35.02 0.01 40.66
CA PHE A 803 35.30 -1.41 40.48
C PHE A 803 34.82 -1.84 39.09
N LEU A 804 35.67 -2.55 38.38
CA LEU A 804 35.36 -3.14 37.08
C LEU A 804 34.85 -4.57 37.30
N THR A 805 33.95 -5.03 36.43
CA THR A 805 33.60 -6.45 36.36
C THR A 805 34.85 -7.24 35.98
N SER A 806 35.14 -8.34 36.67
CA SER A 806 36.33 -9.15 36.41
C SER A 806 36.03 -10.63 36.60
N ASP A 807 36.55 -11.46 35.71
CA ASP A 807 36.34 -12.91 35.69
C ASP A 807 37.68 -13.67 35.64
N ILE A 808 37.70 -14.89 36.18
CA ILE A 808 38.85 -15.79 36.09
C ILE A 808 38.59 -16.78 34.97
N THR A 809 39.29 -16.65 33.84
CA THR A 809 39.08 -17.49 32.65
C THR A 809 40.00 -18.71 32.60
N ALA A 810 41.23 -18.58 33.13
CA ALA A 810 42.16 -19.68 33.34
C ALA A 810 42.73 -19.63 34.76
N GLY A 811 41.99 -20.24 35.69
CA GLY A 811 42.23 -20.09 37.13
C GLY A 811 43.34 -20.96 37.72
N THR A 812 43.81 -22.01 37.04
CA THR A 812 44.86 -22.90 37.58
C THR A 812 45.98 -23.08 36.58
N ALA A 813 47.20 -22.80 37.03
CA ALA A 813 48.44 -23.10 36.32
C ALA A 813 49.18 -24.22 37.02
N GLN A 814 49.76 -25.12 36.25
CA GLN A 814 50.62 -26.19 36.74
C GLN A 814 52.00 -26.06 36.10
N THR A 815 53.02 -26.33 36.89
CA THR A 815 54.40 -26.41 36.43
C THR A 815 55.01 -27.70 36.96
N LEU A 816 55.43 -28.59 36.07
CA LEU A 816 56.15 -29.80 36.46
C LEU A 816 57.59 -29.43 36.84
N ILE A 817 57.99 -29.80 38.06
CA ILE A 817 59.37 -29.72 38.53
C ILE A 817 59.92 -31.14 38.43
N SER A 818 60.82 -31.39 37.49
CA SER A 818 61.45 -32.70 37.35
C SER A 818 62.97 -32.57 37.35
N SER A 819 63.67 -33.71 37.37
CA SER A 819 65.10 -33.70 37.16
C SER A 819 65.41 -33.37 35.71
N LYS A 820 66.54 -32.69 35.45
CA LYS A 820 67.07 -32.52 34.08
C LYS A 820 67.30 -33.81 33.29
N TYR A 821 67.23 -34.97 33.93
CA TYR A 821 67.33 -36.27 33.28
C TYR A 821 65.98 -36.91 32.96
N ASP A 822 64.86 -36.40 33.50
CA ASP A 822 63.50 -36.79 33.09
C ASP A 822 63.10 -35.95 31.87
N LEU A 823 63.40 -36.51 30.70
CA LEU A 823 63.23 -35.84 29.44
C LEU A 823 61.85 -36.07 28.85
N ASN A 824 61.11 -37.07 29.29
CA ASN A 824 59.78 -37.36 28.77
C ASN A 824 58.66 -36.70 29.61
N GLY A 825 58.97 -36.25 30.84
CA GLY A 825 58.07 -35.54 31.74
C GLY A 825 57.12 -36.45 32.51
N ASP A 826 57.48 -37.72 32.76
CA ASP A 826 56.66 -38.70 33.47
C ASP A 826 57.00 -38.86 34.96
N ASP A 827 57.85 -37.97 35.49
CA ASP A 827 58.36 -37.93 36.87
C ASP A 827 59.24 -39.13 37.22
N LYS A 828 59.83 -39.79 36.22
CA LYS A 828 60.83 -40.86 36.39
C LYS A 828 61.97 -40.65 35.42
N VAL A 829 63.19 -40.84 35.93
CA VAL A 829 64.36 -41.00 35.06
C VAL A 829 64.50 -42.48 34.76
N ASP A 830 64.17 -42.91 33.55
CA ASP A 830 64.28 -44.30 33.13
C ASP A 830 64.76 -44.48 31.67
N LEU A 831 64.61 -45.70 31.12
CA LEU A 831 65.04 -46.00 29.76
C LEU A 831 64.29 -45.18 28.69
N LEU A 832 63.08 -44.69 28.99
CA LEU A 832 62.31 -43.85 28.10
C LEU A 832 62.97 -42.47 27.91
N ASP A 833 63.67 -41.94 28.91
CA ASP A 833 64.39 -40.66 28.78
C ASP A 833 65.63 -40.78 27.91
N ILE A 834 66.33 -41.91 28.01
CA ILE A 834 67.42 -42.23 27.09
C ILE A 834 66.89 -42.34 25.66
N ALA A 835 65.75 -43.00 25.47
CA ALA A 835 65.10 -43.08 24.16
C ALA A 835 64.63 -41.70 23.66
N TYR A 836 64.17 -40.84 24.57
CA TYR A 836 63.76 -39.47 24.26
C TYR A 836 64.96 -38.62 23.80
N ALA A 837 66.08 -38.66 24.52
CA ALA A 837 67.32 -37.99 24.10
C ALA A 837 67.85 -38.55 22.78
N GLN A 838 67.78 -39.88 22.59
CA GLN A 838 68.25 -40.52 21.37
C GLN A 838 67.54 -40.01 20.11
N LYS A 839 66.26 -39.62 20.21
CA LYS A 839 65.52 -38.98 19.11
C LYS A 839 66.22 -37.74 18.55
N TYR A 840 66.95 -37.01 19.40
CA TYR A 840 67.65 -35.78 19.07
C TYR A 840 69.18 -35.94 19.03
N TYR A 841 69.69 -37.16 19.03
CA TYR A 841 71.13 -37.44 18.99
C TYR A 841 71.81 -36.74 17.80
N GLN A 842 72.98 -36.14 18.06
CA GLN A 842 73.78 -35.29 17.16
C GLN A 842 73.16 -33.93 16.79
N ARG A 843 72.07 -33.51 17.44
CA ARG A 843 71.61 -32.12 17.34
C ARG A 843 72.57 -31.21 18.10
N THR A 844 72.76 -30.01 17.58
CA THR A 844 73.58 -28.95 18.19
C THR A 844 72.84 -27.62 18.14
N THR A 845 73.33 -26.61 18.86
CA THR A 845 72.78 -25.23 18.84
C THR A 845 72.57 -24.62 17.45
N ALA A 846 73.22 -25.13 16.41
CA ALA A 846 73.03 -24.71 15.02
C ALA A 846 71.89 -25.43 14.28
N SER A 847 71.26 -26.43 14.89
CA SER A 847 70.19 -27.24 14.28
C SER A 847 68.88 -26.48 14.25
N ALA A 848 68.11 -26.60 13.16
CA ALA A 848 66.84 -25.88 13.00
C ALA A 848 65.78 -26.27 14.04
N ASP A 849 65.86 -27.49 14.56
CA ASP A 849 65.02 -28.06 15.63
C ASP A 849 65.71 -28.01 17.01
N TRP A 850 66.74 -27.16 17.18
CA TRP A 850 67.45 -27.08 18.46
C TRP A 850 66.54 -26.69 19.61
N ALA A 851 65.54 -25.82 19.39
CA ALA A 851 64.59 -25.45 20.44
C ALA A 851 63.86 -26.68 21.05
N GLN A 852 63.60 -27.71 20.25
CA GLN A 852 63.01 -28.97 20.71
C GLN A 852 64.05 -29.95 21.27
N ALA A 853 65.27 -29.92 20.74
CA ALA A 853 66.36 -30.81 21.13
C ALA A 853 67.11 -30.36 22.39
N ALA A 854 67.10 -29.05 22.70
CA ALA A 854 67.92 -28.42 23.73
C ALA A 854 67.74 -29.06 25.12
N ARG A 855 66.54 -29.56 25.43
CA ARG A 855 66.29 -30.23 26.72
C ARG A 855 67.06 -31.54 26.88
N CYS A 856 67.50 -32.16 25.78
CA CYS A 856 68.23 -33.42 25.80
C CYS A 856 69.75 -33.23 25.96
N ASP A 857 70.25 -31.99 25.88
CA ASP A 857 71.63 -31.61 26.21
C ASP A 857 71.72 -31.39 27.73
N VAL A 858 71.72 -32.49 28.46
CA VAL A 858 71.70 -32.48 29.93
C VAL A 858 73.07 -32.14 30.53
N THR A 859 74.12 -32.20 29.72
CA THR A 859 75.49 -31.80 30.07
C THR A 859 75.74 -30.30 29.84
N GLY A 860 74.95 -29.66 28.98
CA GLY A 860 74.96 -28.22 28.70
C GLY A 860 76.09 -27.78 27.78
N ASP A 861 76.61 -28.66 26.94
CA ASP A 861 77.77 -28.40 26.09
C ASP A 861 77.41 -27.86 24.68
N GLY A 862 76.11 -27.76 24.39
CA GLY A 862 75.56 -27.27 23.15
C GLY A 862 75.34 -28.35 22.08
N ALA A 863 75.45 -29.63 22.44
CA ALA A 863 75.14 -30.79 21.62
C ALA A 863 74.31 -31.83 22.40
N VAL A 864 73.53 -32.65 21.69
CA VAL A 864 72.94 -33.88 22.25
C VAL A 864 73.80 -35.04 21.78
N ASP A 865 74.68 -35.54 22.64
CA ASP A 865 75.66 -36.56 22.28
C ASP A 865 75.67 -37.76 23.23
N LEU A 866 76.75 -38.55 23.19
CA LEU A 866 76.83 -39.78 23.97
C LEU A 866 76.97 -39.48 25.47
N GLU A 867 77.62 -38.38 25.85
CA GLU A 867 77.80 -37.98 27.23
C GLU A 867 76.47 -37.59 27.87
N ASP A 868 75.52 -37.03 27.11
CA ASP A 868 74.16 -36.79 27.59
C ASP A 868 73.41 -38.09 27.88
N LEU A 869 73.44 -39.05 26.94
CA LEU A 869 72.82 -40.36 27.12
C LEU A 869 73.42 -41.13 28.31
N ILE A 870 74.74 -41.04 28.50
CA ILE A 870 75.45 -41.62 29.64
C ILE A 870 75.04 -40.92 30.95
N SER A 871 74.91 -39.60 30.94
CA SER A 871 74.51 -38.82 32.12
C SER A 871 73.09 -39.18 32.56
N ILE A 872 72.16 -39.34 31.62
CA ILE A 872 70.79 -39.82 31.89
C ILE A 872 70.83 -41.25 32.44
N LEU A 873 71.64 -42.14 31.85
CA LEU A 873 71.79 -43.53 32.34
C LEU A 873 72.33 -43.59 33.77
N HIS A 874 73.30 -42.74 34.11
CA HIS A 874 73.83 -42.66 35.47
C HIS A 874 72.79 -42.15 36.46
N ALA A 875 71.96 -41.18 36.06
CA ALA A 875 70.86 -40.69 36.87
C ALA A 875 69.75 -41.73 37.06
N TYR A 876 69.44 -42.54 36.03
CA TYR A 876 68.54 -43.69 36.14
C TYR A 876 69.05 -44.76 37.11
N ALA A 877 70.37 -44.98 37.18
CA ALA A 877 70.97 -46.02 38.00
C ALA A 877 71.24 -45.61 39.47
N ALA A 878 71.01 -44.33 39.81
CA ALA A 878 71.24 -43.73 41.12
C ALA A 878 69.95 -43.65 41.95
#